data_AF-A0A9W2WZJ4-F1
#
_entry.id   AF-A0A9W2WZJ4-F1
#
_cell.length_a   1.000
_cell.length_b   1.000
_cell.length_c   1.000
_cell.angle_alpha   90.00
_cell.angle_beta   90.00
_cell.angle_gamma   90.00
#
_symmetry.space_group_name_H-M   'P 1'
#
loop_
_entity.id
_entity.type
_entity.pdbx_description
1 polymer ?
#
loop_
_entity_poly.entity_id
_entity_poly.type
_entity_poly.pdbx_seq_one_letter_code
_entity_poly.pdbx_strand_id
1 'polypeptide(L)'
;MIRDRKYHLKTYRQCCVGTELVDWMLQQTPCVHSRIQAVGMWQVLVEDSVLNHVDQEHHFQDKYLFYRFLDDEHEDAPLPTEEEKKECDEELQDTMLLLSQMGPDAHMRMILRKPPGQRTVDDLEIIYEELLHIKALSHLSTTVKRELAGVLIFESHAKGGTVLFNQGEEGTSWYIILKGSVNVVIYGKGVVCTLHEGDDFGKLALVNDAPRAASIVLREDNCHFLRVDKEDFNRILRDVEANTVRLKEHDQDVLVLEKVPAGNRASNQGNSQPQQKYTVMSGTPEKILEHFLETIRLEPALNEATDSILNDFVMMHCVFMPNTQLCPALVAHYHAQPSQGTEQEKMDYALNNKRRVIRLVLQWAAMYGDVLQEDDVALAFLEEFYVSVSDDARMIAALKEQLPELEKIVKQISEDAKAPQKKHKVLLQQFNTGDERAQKRQPIRGSDEVLFKVYCMDHTYTTIRVPVAASVKEVLSAVADKLGSGEGLIIIKMSSGGEKVVLKPNDVSVFTTLTINGRLFACPREKFDSLTPLPEQEGPTVGTMGTFELMSSKDLAYQMTVYDWDLFSCVHELELIYHTFGRHHFKKTTANLDLFLRRFNEIQFWVVTEICLCSQPSKRVQLLKKFIKIAAHCKEYKNLNSFFAIVMGLSNVAVSRLALTWEKLPSKFKKFYAEFESLMDPSRNHRAYRLTVAKLDPPLIPFMPLLIKDMTFTHEGNKTFIDNLVNFEKMRMIANTARTVRYCRSQPFNPDAAQANKNHQDVRSYVRQLNVIDNQRTLSQMSHRLEPRRP
;
A
#
# COMPACT_ATOMS: atom_id res chain seq x y z
N MET A 1 -30.46 -9.51 25.78
CA MET A 1 -29.09 -9.80 26.28
C MET A 1 -28.96 -9.38 27.73
N ILE A 2 -29.38 -8.17 28.08
CA ILE A 2 -29.50 -7.68 29.46
C ILE A 2 -30.66 -8.42 30.15
N ARG A 3 -30.38 -9.04 31.31
CA ARG A 3 -31.35 -9.72 32.18
C ARG A 3 -30.71 -10.15 33.50
N ASP A 4 -31.53 -10.55 34.47
CA ASP A 4 -31.05 -11.19 35.69
C ASP A 4 -30.40 -12.56 35.40
N ARG A 5 -29.26 -12.82 36.05
CA ARG A 5 -28.48 -14.06 35.92
C ARG A 5 -28.12 -14.60 37.30
N LYS A 6 -28.24 -15.92 37.47
CA LYS A 6 -27.89 -16.61 38.72
C LYS A 6 -26.57 -17.35 38.57
N TYR A 7 -25.66 -17.16 39.51
CA TYR A 7 -24.38 -17.87 39.56
C TYR A 7 -23.95 -18.06 41.02
N HIS A 8 -23.59 -19.30 41.41
CA HIS A 8 -23.32 -19.68 42.79
C HIS A 8 -24.34 -19.14 43.82
N LEU A 9 -25.63 -19.33 43.55
CA LEU A 9 -26.76 -18.90 44.39
C LEU A 9 -26.93 -17.37 44.55
N LYS A 10 -26.01 -16.55 44.03
CA LYS A 10 -26.17 -15.09 43.92
C LYS A 10 -26.91 -14.74 42.62
N THR A 11 -27.80 -13.76 42.71
CA THR A 11 -28.48 -13.19 41.52
C THR A 11 -27.82 -11.86 41.18
N TYR A 12 -27.25 -11.78 39.98
CA TYR A 12 -26.72 -10.57 39.39
C TYR A 12 -27.81 -9.97 38.52
N ARG A 13 -28.30 -8.79 38.91
CA ARG A 13 -29.42 -8.13 38.24
C ARG A 13 -28.98 -7.39 36.98
N GLN A 14 -29.86 -7.39 35.97
CA GLN A 14 -29.76 -6.68 34.70
C GLN A 14 -28.33 -6.64 34.14
N CYS A 15 -27.76 -7.83 33.88
CA CYS A 15 -26.39 -7.95 33.41
C CYS A 15 -26.26 -8.72 32.09
N CYS A 16 -25.20 -8.41 31.37
CA CYS A 16 -24.76 -9.05 30.15
C CYS A 16 -23.64 -10.06 30.42
N VAL A 17 -23.37 -10.93 29.44
CA VAL A 17 -22.20 -11.83 29.47
C VAL A 17 -21.17 -11.34 28.46
N GLY A 18 -19.89 -11.34 28.82
CA GLY A 18 -18.80 -10.93 27.95
C GLY A 18 -18.86 -11.59 26.56
N THR A 19 -19.01 -12.92 26.49
CA THR A 19 -19.14 -13.64 25.22
C THR A 19 -20.35 -13.22 24.39
N GLU A 20 -21.50 -12.97 25.03
CA GLU A 20 -22.72 -12.54 24.33
C GLU A 20 -22.56 -11.12 23.76
N LEU A 21 -21.88 -10.22 24.47
CA LEU A 21 -21.58 -8.85 23.99
C LEU A 21 -20.65 -8.88 22.76
N VAL A 22 -19.64 -9.74 22.78
CA VAL A 22 -18.74 -9.95 21.63
C VAL A 22 -19.52 -10.50 20.43
N ASP A 23 -20.38 -11.49 20.64
CA ASP A 23 -21.21 -12.08 19.57
C ASP A 23 -22.13 -11.04 18.94
N TRP A 24 -22.76 -10.20 19.77
CA TRP A 24 -23.64 -9.15 19.29
C TRP A 24 -22.90 -8.11 18.45
N MET A 25 -21.74 -7.63 18.92
CA MET A 25 -20.96 -6.61 18.19
C MET A 25 -20.50 -7.13 16.82
N LEU A 26 -20.10 -8.40 16.73
CA LEU A 26 -19.74 -9.06 15.47
C LEU A 26 -20.92 -9.19 14.48
N GLN A 27 -22.16 -9.26 14.98
CA GLN A 27 -23.36 -9.35 14.16
C GLN A 27 -23.88 -7.99 13.68
N GLN A 28 -23.66 -6.92 14.45
CA GLN A 28 -24.23 -5.61 14.15
C GLN A 28 -23.51 -4.87 13.02
N THR A 29 -22.20 -5.03 12.90
CA THR A 29 -21.40 -4.19 12.00
C THR A 29 -20.28 -4.96 11.30
N PRO A 30 -20.05 -4.71 10.00
CA PRO A 30 -18.96 -5.34 9.26
C PRO A 30 -17.57 -4.76 9.56
N CYS A 31 -17.47 -3.66 10.33
CA CYS A 31 -16.18 -3.05 10.68
C CYS A 31 -15.41 -3.84 11.78
N VAL A 32 -16.06 -4.80 12.42
CA VAL A 32 -15.46 -5.69 13.43
C VAL A 32 -15.10 -7.02 12.80
N HIS A 33 -13.81 -7.35 12.82
CA HIS A 33 -13.24 -8.44 12.04
C HIS A 33 -12.90 -9.66 12.90
N SER A 34 -12.77 -9.51 14.22
CA SER A 34 -12.39 -10.60 15.12
C SER A 34 -12.94 -10.37 16.53
N ARG A 35 -13.02 -11.45 17.31
CA ARG A 35 -13.39 -11.39 18.74
C ARG A 35 -12.38 -10.55 19.54
N ILE A 36 -11.10 -10.62 19.18
CA ILE A 36 -10.02 -9.82 19.79
C ILE A 36 -10.25 -8.32 19.58
N GLN A 37 -10.67 -7.91 18.37
CA GLN A 37 -11.03 -6.52 18.11
C GLN A 37 -12.23 -6.08 18.96
N ALA A 38 -13.27 -6.93 19.06
CA ALA A 38 -14.43 -6.65 19.89
C ALA A 38 -14.08 -6.50 21.38
N VAL A 39 -13.15 -7.32 21.89
CA VAL A 39 -12.62 -7.18 23.27
C VAL A 39 -12.02 -5.79 23.49
N GLY A 40 -11.17 -5.33 22.58
CA GLY A 40 -10.58 -3.98 22.67
C GLY A 40 -11.64 -2.88 22.62
N MET A 41 -12.65 -3.01 21.76
CA MET A 41 -13.75 -2.05 21.66
C MET A 41 -14.59 -1.99 22.94
N TRP A 42 -14.93 -3.14 23.53
CA TRP A 42 -15.64 -3.18 24.81
C TRP A 42 -14.78 -2.71 25.98
N GLN A 43 -13.46 -2.94 25.93
CA GLN A 43 -12.52 -2.45 26.94
C GLN A 43 -12.57 -0.92 27.07
N VAL A 44 -12.83 -0.18 25.99
CA VAL A 44 -13.02 1.28 26.04
C VAL A 44 -14.12 1.66 27.04
N LEU A 45 -15.28 1.00 26.94
CA LEU A 45 -16.42 1.28 27.80
C LEU A 45 -16.17 0.86 29.26
N VAL A 46 -15.33 -0.15 29.48
CA VAL A 46 -14.93 -0.60 30.82
C VAL A 46 -13.96 0.39 31.47
N GLU A 47 -12.98 0.91 30.73
CA GLU A 47 -12.03 1.91 31.25
C GLU A 47 -12.73 3.22 31.61
N ASP A 48 -13.74 3.62 30.84
CA ASP A 48 -14.51 4.84 31.06
C ASP A 48 -15.73 4.65 32.00
N SER A 49 -15.88 3.46 32.61
CA SER A 49 -16.94 3.12 33.57
C SER A 49 -18.38 3.23 33.05
N VAL A 50 -18.56 3.19 31.72
CA VAL A 50 -19.87 3.09 31.05
C VAL A 50 -20.41 1.65 31.11
N LEU A 51 -19.51 0.66 31.11
CA LEU A 51 -19.81 -0.75 31.29
C LEU A 51 -18.92 -1.31 32.41
N ASN A 52 -19.51 -1.82 33.49
CA ASN A 52 -18.74 -2.28 34.66
C ASN A 52 -18.81 -3.79 34.82
N HIS A 53 -17.67 -4.43 35.12
CA HIS A 53 -17.68 -5.82 35.58
C HIS A 53 -18.37 -5.89 36.95
N VAL A 54 -19.23 -6.89 37.19
CA VAL A 54 -20.00 -6.95 38.44
C VAL A 54 -19.14 -7.09 39.70
N ASP A 55 -17.91 -7.59 39.57
CA ASP A 55 -16.90 -7.69 40.63
C ASP A 55 -15.83 -6.57 40.55
N GLN A 56 -16.07 -5.49 39.80
CA GLN A 56 -15.17 -4.32 39.68
C GLN A 56 -13.79 -4.64 39.08
N GLU A 57 -13.71 -5.65 38.20
CA GLU A 57 -12.51 -5.87 37.38
C GLU A 57 -12.39 -4.78 36.31
N HIS A 58 -11.17 -4.27 36.11
CA HIS A 58 -10.87 -3.21 35.14
C HIS A 58 -10.65 -3.73 33.70
N HIS A 59 -10.83 -5.03 33.45
CA HIS A 59 -10.47 -5.68 32.18
C HIS A 59 -11.66 -6.45 31.63
N PHE A 60 -12.07 -6.10 30.41
CA PHE A 60 -13.05 -6.84 29.65
C PHE A 60 -12.46 -8.16 29.15
N GLN A 61 -13.23 -9.23 29.26
CA GLN A 61 -12.85 -10.55 28.80
C GLN A 61 -14.00 -11.21 28.03
N ASP A 62 -13.64 -11.83 26.91
CA ASP A 62 -14.51 -12.72 26.13
C ASP A 62 -14.67 -14.07 26.84
N LYS A 63 -15.35 -14.04 27.99
CA LYS A 63 -15.62 -15.19 28.86
C LYS A 63 -17.04 -15.12 29.39
N TYR A 64 -17.44 -16.18 30.09
CA TYR A 64 -18.68 -16.22 30.85
C TYR A 64 -18.57 -15.40 32.15
N LEU A 65 -18.38 -14.09 31.99
CA LEU A 65 -18.27 -13.09 33.06
C LEU A 65 -19.37 -12.05 32.88
N PHE A 66 -19.84 -11.48 33.99
CA PHE A 66 -21.00 -10.58 33.98
C PHE A 66 -20.59 -9.12 33.99
N TYR A 67 -21.24 -8.34 33.13
CA TYR A 67 -21.04 -6.89 33.00
C TYR A 67 -22.38 -6.17 33.05
N ARG A 68 -22.40 -4.94 33.55
CA ARG A 68 -23.60 -4.11 33.70
C ARG A 68 -23.36 -2.72 33.12
N PHE A 69 -24.29 -2.21 32.32
CA PHE A 69 -24.24 -0.83 31.84
C PHE A 69 -24.54 0.14 32.99
N LEU A 70 -23.99 1.35 32.91
CA LEU A 70 -24.19 2.37 33.95
C LEU A 70 -25.67 2.67 34.21
N ASP A 71 -26.49 2.74 33.15
CA ASP A 71 -27.93 2.99 33.26
C ASP A 71 -28.66 1.89 34.04
N ASP A 72 -28.18 0.64 33.94
CA ASP A 72 -28.75 -0.53 34.61
C ASP A 72 -28.32 -0.64 36.10
N GLU A 73 -27.48 0.26 36.62
CA GLU A 73 -27.17 0.30 38.06
C GLU A 73 -28.37 0.73 38.91
N HIS A 74 -29.29 1.49 38.33
CA HIS A 74 -30.51 1.92 38.99
C HIS A 74 -31.62 0.87 38.85
N GLU A 75 -32.33 0.61 39.96
CA GLU A 75 -33.30 -0.49 40.05
C GLU A 75 -34.51 -0.31 39.10
N ASP A 76 -34.83 0.94 38.76
CA ASP A 76 -35.95 1.37 37.91
C ASP A 76 -35.47 2.01 36.59
N ALA A 77 -34.43 1.45 35.95
CA ALA A 77 -33.95 1.95 34.66
C ALA A 77 -35.08 2.00 33.61
N PRO A 78 -35.41 3.18 33.04
CA PRO A 78 -36.51 3.31 32.10
C PRO A 78 -36.21 2.58 30.80
N LEU A 79 -37.25 2.04 30.15
CA LEU A 79 -37.10 1.48 28.81
C LEU A 79 -36.89 2.61 27.78
N PRO A 80 -36.08 2.37 26.73
CA PRO A 80 -35.87 3.37 25.68
C PRO A 80 -37.18 3.75 24.98
N THR A 81 -37.38 5.06 24.81
CA THR A 81 -38.46 5.66 24.02
C THR A 81 -38.29 5.37 22.53
N GLU A 82 -39.35 5.55 21.73
CA GLU A 82 -39.26 5.37 20.28
C GLU A 82 -38.36 6.42 19.59
N GLU A 83 -38.22 7.61 20.20
CA GLU A 83 -37.30 8.65 19.72
C GLU A 83 -35.84 8.23 19.95
N GLU A 84 -35.49 7.76 21.15
CA GLU A 84 -34.16 7.26 21.48
C GLU A 84 -33.78 6.02 20.65
N LYS A 85 -34.73 5.12 20.36
CA LYS A 85 -34.48 3.99 19.45
C LYS A 85 -34.13 4.45 18.04
N LYS A 86 -34.85 5.45 17.55
CA LYS A 86 -34.60 6.01 16.22
C LYS A 86 -33.25 6.73 16.16
N GLU A 87 -32.91 7.51 17.18
CA GLU A 87 -31.60 8.17 17.31
C GLU A 87 -30.48 7.13 17.39
N CYS A 88 -30.63 6.09 18.21
CA CYS A 88 -29.70 4.98 18.31
C CYS A 88 -29.48 4.27 16.96
N ASP A 89 -30.55 3.99 16.21
CA ASP A 89 -30.45 3.38 14.87
C ASP A 89 -29.68 4.28 13.87
N GLU A 90 -29.73 5.60 14.03
CA GLU A 90 -29.00 6.57 13.22
C GLU A 90 -27.53 6.70 13.63
N GLU A 91 -27.21 6.64 14.93
CA GLU A 91 -25.86 6.85 15.48
C GLU A 91 -25.03 5.57 15.67
N LEU A 92 -25.66 4.39 15.64
CA LEU A 92 -24.99 3.12 15.96
C LEU A 92 -23.77 2.86 15.10
N GLN A 93 -23.83 3.16 13.80
CA GLN A 93 -22.71 2.89 12.89
C GLN A 93 -21.52 3.82 13.14
N ASP A 94 -21.77 5.08 13.48
CA ASP A 94 -20.73 6.06 13.81
C ASP A 94 -20.10 5.74 15.18
N THR A 95 -20.93 5.32 16.14
CA THR A 95 -20.47 4.82 17.46
C THR A 95 -19.57 3.60 17.30
N MET A 96 -19.94 2.64 16.45
CA MET A 96 -19.11 1.47 16.16
C MET A 96 -17.78 1.85 15.51
N LEU A 97 -17.78 2.83 14.60
CA LEU A 97 -16.55 3.35 13.99
C LEU A 97 -15.65 4.00 15.05
N LEU A 98 -16.20 4.86 15.91
CA LEU A 98 -15.47 5.51 17.01
C LEU A 98 -14.82 4.48 17.94
N LEU A 99 -15.59 3.49 18.41
CA LEU A 99 -15.06 2.42 19.25
C LEU A 99 -13.97 1.61 18.54
N SER A 100 -14.11 1.38 17.23
CA SER A 100 -13.09 0.64 16.46
C SER A 100 -11.75 1.39 16.36
N GLN A 101 -11.76 2.73 16.45
CA GLN A 101 -10.56 3.57 16.44
C GLN A 101 -9.87 3.60 17.81
N MET A 102 -10.66 3.68 18.90
CA MET A 102 -10.18 3.72 20.28
C MET A 102 -9.76 2.34 20.81
N GLY A 103 -10.45 1.29 20.37
CA GLY A 103 -10.35 -0.06 20.92
C GLY A 103 -8.95 -0.66 20.99
N PRO A 104 -8.10 -0.56 19.95
CA PRO A 104 -6.80 -1.22 20.00
C PRO A 104 -5.82 -0.61 21.02
N ASP A 105 -5.90 0.70 21.29
CA ASP A 105 -5.07 1.38 22.30
C ASP A 105 -5.54 1.02 23.73
N ALA A 106 -6.86 0.97 23.95
CA ALA A 106 -7.43 0.42 25.18
C ALA A 106 -7.02 -1.05 25.40
N HIS A 107 -7.02 -1.86 24.34
CA HIS A 107 -6.56 -3.24 24.40
C HIS A 107 -5.07 -3.34 24.78
N MET A 108 -4.20 -2.53 24.15
CA MET A 108 -2.78 -2.48 24.50
C MET A 108 -2.58 -2.10 25.97
N ARG A 109 -3.27 -1.06 26.48
CA ARG A 109 -3.18 -0.68 27.91
C ARG A 109 -3.60 -1.80 28.84
N MET A 110 -4.70 -2.48 28.54
CA MET A 110 -5.17 -3.63 29.30
C MET A 110 -4.09 -4.72 29.36
N ILE A 111 -3.46 -5.05 28.23
CA ILE A 111 -2.41 -6.07 28.15
C ILE A 111 -1.12 -5.63 28.86
N LEU A 112 -0.70 -4.37 28.70
CA LEU A 112 0.55 -3.86 29.28
C LEU A 112 0.56 -3.81 30.81
N ARG A 113 -0.62 -3.90 31.46
CA ARG A 113 -0.73 -4.10 32.91
C ARG A 113 -0.25 -5.49 33.36
N LYS A 114 -0.15 -6.47 32.46
CA LYS A 114 0.49 -7.75 32.73
C LYS A 114 2.02 -7.55 32.85
N PRO A 115 2.68 -8.21 33.82
CA PRO A 115 4.14 -8.25 33.89
C PRO A 115 4.76 -8.79 32.59
N PRO A 116 5.92 -8.28 32.15
CA PRO A 116 6.64 -8.75 30.94
C PRO A 116 6.65 -10.27 30.75
N GLY A 117 7.05 -11.03 31.77
CA GLY A 117 7.17 -12.50 31.70
C GLY A 117 5.83 -13.28 31.68
N GLN A 118 4.68 -12.61 31.77
CA GLN A 118 3.36 -13.25 31.76
C GLN A 118 2.56 -12.96 30.48
N ARG A 119 3.14 -12.23 29.52
CA ARG A 119 2.49 -11.91 28.25
C ARG A 119 2.50 -13.14 27.34
N THR A 120 1.35 -13.44 26.75
CA THR A 120 1.21 -14.50 25.75
C THR A 120 1.76 -14.03 24.39
N VAL A 121 1.88 -14.95 23.43
CA VAL A 121 2.29 -14.58 22.06
C VAL A 121 1.29 -13.61 21.42
N ASP A 122 -0.01 -13.81 21.65
CA ASP A 122 -1.06 -12.93 21.14
C ASP A 122 -1.00 -11.54 21.81
N ASP A 123 -0.69 -11.48 23.10
CA ASP A 123 -0.48 -10.22 23.83
C ASP A 123 0.64 -9.39 23.18
N LEU A 124 1.76 -10.05 22.85
CA LEU A 124 2.92 -9.40 22.25
C LEU A 124 2.63 -8.86 20.84
N GLU A 125 1.87 -9.59 20.03
CA GLU A 125 1.49 -9.14 18.69
C GLU A 125 0.55 -7.93 18.75
N ILE A 126 -0.42 -7.92 19.67
CA ILE A 126 -1.33 -6.78 19.86
C ILE A 126 -0.55 -5.53 20.29
N ILE A 127 0.36 -5.66 21.25
CA ILE A 127 1.22 -4.53 21.65
C ILE A 127 2.04 -4.06 20.45
N TYR A 128 2.73 -4.97 19.75
CA TYR A 128 3.57 -4.65 18.61
C TYR A 128 2.81 -3.89 17.51
N GLU A 129 1.58 -4.30 17.17
CA GLU A 129 0.74 -3.59 16.20
C GLU A 129 0.51 -2.13 16.59
N GLU A 130 0.28 -1.85 17.88
CA GLU A 130 0.10 -0.48 18.38
C GLU A 130 1.40 0.33 18.38
N LEU A 131 2.54 -0.30 18.66
CA LEU A 131 3.85 0.38 18.64
C LEU A 131 4.20 0.95 17.26
N LEU A 132 3.66 0.38 16.18
CA LEU A 132 3.83 0.91 14.82
C LEU A 132 3.19 2.30 14.64
N HIS A 133 2.24 2.67 15.50
CA HIS A 133 1.52 3.93 15.44
C HIS A 133 2.06 4.99 16.41
N ILE A 134 3.00 4.62 17.30
CA ILE A 134 3.62 5.55 18.26
C ILE A 134 4.78 6.29 17.59
N LYS A 135 4.64 7.60 17.42
CA LYS A 135 5.61 8.46 16.72
C LYS A 135 7.03 8.38 17.31
N ALA A 136 7.17 8.38 18.64
CA ALA A 136 8.46 8.25 19.32
C ALA A 136 9.23 6.97 18.92
N LEU A 137 8.51 5.90 18.56
CA LEU A 137 9.10 4.61 18.18
C LEU A 137 9.32 4.47 16.67
N SER A 138 8.81 5.40 15.84
CA SER A 138 8.82 5.29 14.37
C SER A 138 10.21 4.97 13.79
N HIS A 139 11.26 5.60 14.34
CA HIS A 139 12.66 5.47 13.91
C HIS A 139 13.34 4.16 14.31
N LEU A 140 12.71 3.35 15.18
CA LEU A 140 13.26 2.07 15.63
C LEU A 140 12.98 0.96 14.61
N SER A 141 13.90 0.00 14.52
CA SER A 141 13.75 -1.17 13.66
C SER A 141 12.59 -2.06 14.11
N THR A 142 12.10 -2.90 13.19
CA THR A 142 11.05 -3.87 13.49
C THR A 142 11.45 -4.82 14.60
N THR A 143 12.71 -5.28 14.63
CA THR A 143 13.25 -6.15 15.68
C THR A 143 13.19 -5.48 17.04
N VAL A 144 13.65 -4.21 17.14
CA VAL A 144 13.60 -3.46 18.40
C VAL A 144 12.16 -3.27 18.87
N LYS A 145 11.22 -2.93 17.97
CA LYS A 145 9.80 -2.79 18.33
C LYS A 145 9.20 -4.10 18.88
N ARG A 146 9.57 -5.25 18.31
CA ARG A 146 9.12 -6.56 18.80
C ARG A 146 9.68 -6.89 20.18
N GLU A 147 10.96 -6.62 20.41
CA GLU A 147 11.57 -6.78 21.74
C GLU A 147 10.92 -5.82 22.77
N LEU A 148 10.65 -4.58 22.36
CA LEU A 148 9.95 -3.60 23.19
C LEU A 148 8.56 -4.07 23.62
N ALA A 149 7.80 -4.74 22.75
CA ALA A 149 6.50 -5.30 23.13
C ALA A 149 6.59 -6.27 24.33
N GLY A 150 7.72 -6.97 24.46
CA GLY A 150 8.00 -7.88 25.57
C GLY A 150 8.35 -7.18 26.88
N VAL A 151 8.87 -5.95 26.87
CA VAL A 151 9.44 -5.30 28.05
C VAL A 151 8.76 -4.01 28.47
N LEU A 152 8.02 -3.35 27.58
CA LEU A 152 7.37 -2.06 27.86
C LEU A 152 6.44 -2.19 29.06
N ILE A 153 6.52 -1.26 30.00
CA ILE A 153 5.68 -1.20 31.19
C ILE A 153 4.73 -0.02 31.03
N PHE A 154 3.43 -0.24 31.28
CA PHE A 154 2.47 0.85 31.36
C PHE A 154 2.46 1.44 32.78
N GLU A 155 2.64 2.75 32.87
CA GLU A 155 2.65 3.50 34.13
C GLU A 155 1.64 4.64 34.06
N SER A 156 0.78 4.78 35.07
CA SER A 156 -0.22 5.84 35.14
C SER A 156 -0.19 6.57 36.47
N HIS A 157 -0.44 7.87 36.43
CA HIS A 157 -0.40 8.76 37.59
C HIS A 157 -1.61 9.68 37.59
N ALA A 158 -2.37 9.68 38.68
CA ALA A 158 -3.65 10.39 38.75
C ALA A 158 -3.51 11.90 38.93
N LYS A 159 -2.47 12.38 39.63
CA LYS A 159 -2.37 13.78 40.09
C LYS A 159 -1.26 14.57 39.39
N GLY A 160 -1.59 15.75 38.90
CA GLY A 160 -0.66 16.78 38.47
C GLY A 160 0.23 17.24 39.63
N GLY A 161 1.45 17.64 39.31
CA GLY A 161 2.48 17.98 40.30
C GLY A 161 3.25 16.78 40.85
N THR A 162 2.87 15.55 40.51
CA THR A 162 3.64 14.35 40.87
C THR A 162 5.02 14.41 40.21
N VAL A 163 6.08 14.19 41.00
CA VAL A 163 7.46 14.15 40.49
C VAL A 163 7.78 12.72 40.05
N LEU A 164 8.17 12.55 38.80
CA LEU A 164 8.49 11.24 38.22
C LEU A 164 9.92 10.79 38.57
N PHE A 165 10.86 11.74 38.52
CA PHE A 165 12.24 11.61 39.03
C PHE A 165 12.86 13.00 39.21
N ASN A 166 13.92 13.07 40.02
CA ASN A 166 14.64 14.31 40.32
C ASN A 166 15.96 14.44 39.54
N GLN A 167 16.36 15.68 39.27
CA GLN A 167 17.70 16.00 38.79
C GLN A 167 18.75 15.49 39.78
N GLY A 168 19.78 14.83 39.26
CA GLY A 168 20.87 14.24 40.05
C GLY A 168 20.66 12.78 40.46
N GLU A 169 19.45 12.23 40.28
CA GLU A 169 19.19 10.79 40.51
C GLU A 169 19.84 9.92 39.44
N GLU A 170 20.01 8.63 39.73
CA GLU A 170 20.45 7.66 38.73
C GLU A 170 19.40 7.51 37.61
N GLY A 171 19.87 7.42 36.36
CA GLY A 171 19.01 7.11 35.23
C GLY A 171 18.55 5.65 35.23
N THR A 172 17.33 5.38 35.68
CA THR A 172 16.78 4.01 35.75
C THR A 172 15.87 3.61 34.60
N SER A 173 15.19 4.57 33.96
CA SER A 173 14.19 4.27 32.91
C SER A 173 14.12 5.32 31.81
N TRP A 174 13.61 4.92 30.64
CA TRP A 174 13.19 5.75 29.51
C TRP A 174 11.67 5.77 29.43
N TYR A 175 11.08 6.94 29.16
CA TYR A 175 9.64 7.15 29.18
C TYR A 175 9.13 7.74 27.86
N ILE A 176 7.91 7.36 27.47
CA ILE A 176 7.14 7.90 26.36
C ILE A 176 5.77 8.30 26.89
N ILE A 177 5.31 9.50 26.56
CA ILE A 177 4.01 10.02 27.01
C ILE A 177 2.90 9.50 26.10
N LEU A 178 1.97 8.72 26.66
CA LEU A 178 0.74 8.28 25.96
C LEU A 178 -0.44 9.22 26.18
N LYS A 179 -0.52 9.85 27.35
CA LYS A 179 -1.58 10.80 27.69
C LYS A 179 -1.07 11.83 28.68
N GLY A 180 -1.46 13.07 28.48
CA GLY A 180 -1.13 14.19 29.36
C GLY A 180 0.18 14.88 28.98
N SER A 181 0.76 15.62 29.93
CA SER A 181 1.93 16.45 29.71
C SER A 181 2.79 16.58 30.97
N VAL A 182 4.08 16.87 30.78
CA VAL A 182 5.06 17.01 31.86
C VAL A 182 5.93 18.26 31.68
N ASN A 183 6.38 18.81 32.79
CA ASN A 183 7.36 19.90 32.84
C ASN A 183 8.77 19.32 33.05
N VAL A 184 9.73 19.80 32.25
CA VAL A 184 11.16 19.54 32.44
C VAL A 184 11.76 20.65 33.28
N VAL A 185 12.21 20.32 34.49
CA VAL A 185 12.67 21.31 35.49
C VAL A 185 14.16 21.15 35.74
N ILE A 186 14.92 22.24 35.67
CA ILE A 186 16.35 22.27 35.99
C ILE A 186 16.59 23.20 37.17
N TYR A 187 17.32 22.73 38.18
CA TYR A 187 17.70 23.53 39.35
C TYR A 187 18.43 24.81 38.92
N GLY A 188 17.98 25.94 39.44
CA GLY A 188 18.47 27.27 39.08
C GLY A 188 17.90 27.86 37.79
N LYS A 189 17.14 27.08 36.98
CA LYS A 189 16.48 27.56 35.75
C LYS A 189 14.95 27.45 35.79
N GLY A 190 14.39 26.65 36.69
CA GLY A 190 12.95 26.40 36.74
C GLY A 190 12.49 25.49 35.60
N VAL A 191 11.26 25.69 35.11
CA VAL A 191 10.71 24.92 33.97
C VAL A 191 11.39 25.39 32.68
N VAL A 192 12.10 24.48 32.01
CA VAL A 192 12.88 24.78 30.80
C VAL A 192 12.07 24.47 29.54
N CYS A 193 11.27 23.41 29.55
CA CYS A 193 10.31 23.10 28.50
C CYS A 193 9.18 22.20 29.03
N THR A 194 8.16 22.00 28.19
CA THR A 194 7.01 21.13 28.45
C THR A 194 6.89 20.09 27.34
N LEU A 195 6.73 18.83 27.72
CA LEU A 195 6.56 17.70 26.80
C LEU A 195 5.11 17.23 26.84
N HIS A 196 4.59 16.76 25.70
CA HIS A 196 3.20 16.37 25.50
C HIS A 196 3.11 14.93 24.98
N GLU A 197 1.88 14.45 24.79
CA GLU A 197 1.60 13.16 24.15
C GLU A 197 2.42 12.94 22.87
N GLY A 198 3.04 11.76 22.78
CA GLY A 198 3.92 11.36 21.68
C GLY A 198 5.39 11.75 21.85
N ASP A 199 5.74 12.60 22.83
CA ASP A 199 7.12 12.90 23.18
C ASP A 199 7.73 11.82 24.10
N ASP A 200 9.06 11.74 24.11
CA ASP A 200 9.83 10.82 24.95
C ASP A 200 10.94 11.54 25.74
N PHE A 201 11.34 10.99 26.89
CA PHE A 201 12.36 11.59 27.75
C PHE A 201 13.10 10.56 28.63
N GLY A 202 14.26 10.98 29.17
CA GLY A 202 15.05 10.16 30.10
C GLY A 202 16.07 9.23 29.43
N LYS A 203 16.12 9.16 28.09
CA LYS A 203 17.06 8.31 27.33
C LYS A 203 18.55 8.61 27.60
N LEU A 204 18.91 9.88 27.74
CA LEU A 204 20.31 10.34 27.83
C LEU A 204 21.06 9.73 29.03
N ALA A 205 20.39 9.63 30.18
CA ALA A 205 20.97 9.09 31.41
C ALA A 205 21.27 7.59 31.31
N LEU A 206 20.47 6.86 30.52
CA LEU A 206 20.69 5.42 30.28
C LEU A 206 21.91 5.17 29.39
N VAL A 207 22.05 5.96 28.32
CA VAL A 207 23.11 5.80 27.32
C VAL A 207 24.49 6.17 27.89
N ASN A 208 24.55 7.26 28.65
CA ASN A 208 25.82 7.79 29.15
C ASN A 208 26.20 7.29 30.55
N ASP A 209 25.36 6.43 31.15
CA ASP A 209 25.48 5.99 32.55
C ASP A 209 25.73 7.19 33.51
N ALA A 210 24.91 8.23 33.34
CA ALA A 210 25.09 9.52 34.01
C ALA A 210 23.84 9.91 34.82
N PRO A 211 23.97 10.76 35.86
CA PRO A 211 22.83 11.26 36.61
C PRO A 211 21.81 12.04 35.74
N ARG A 212 20.55 12.08 36.18
CA ARG A 212 19.48 12.85 35.53
C ARG A 212 19.86 14.33 35.43
N ALA A 213 19.83 14.87 34.21
CA ALA A 213 20.15 16.28 33.94
C ALA A 213 19.02 17.26 34.33
N ALA A 214 17.81 16.76 34.54
CA ALA A 214 16.61 17.54 34.88
C ALA A 214 15.62 16.67 35.71
N SER A 215 14.74 17.31 36.47
CA SER A 215 13.57 16.68 37.10
C SER A 215 12.39 16.68 36.14
N ILE A 216 11.52 15.67 36.24
CA ILE A 216 10.27 15.58 35.48
C ILE A 216 9.09 15.65 36.43
N VAL A 217 8.18 16.60 36.19
CA VAL A 217 7.00 16.83 37.03
C VAL A 217 5.75 16.83 36.16
N LEU A 218 4.72 16.08 36.56
CA LEU A 218 3.46 16.04 35.85
C LEU A 218 2.82 17.42 35.82
N ARG A 219 2.36 17.84 34.64
CA ARG A 219 1.72 19.13 34.44
C ARG A 219 0.22 19.07 34.71
N GLU A 220 -0.39 17.91 34.48
CA GLU A 220 -1.84 17.70 34.62
C GLU A 220 -2.16 16.33 35.24
N ASP A 221 -3.43 16.15 35.60
CA ASP A 221 -3.97 14.91 36.15
C ASP A 221 -4.04 13.80 35.09
N ASN A 222 -4.07 12.55 35.54
CA ASN A 222 -4.27 11.35 34.70
C ASN A 222 -3.28 11.20 33.53
N CYS A 223 -1.99 11.38 33.80
CA CYS A 223 -0.95 11.12 32.80
C CYS A 223 -0.67 9.61 32.65
N HIS A 224 -0.36 9.17 31.43
CA HIS A 224 -0.04 7.79 31.09
C HIS A 224 1.29 7.72 30.34
N PHE A 225 2.11 6.74 30.68
CA PHE A 225 3.45 6.57 30.14
C PHE A 225 3.69 5.12 29.73
N LEU A 226 4.48 4.93 28.67
CA LEU A 226 5.24 3.71 28.47
C LEU A 226 6.63 3.88 29.05
N ARG A 227 7.10 2.88 29.78
CA ARG A 227 8.41 2.87 30.43
C ARG A 227 9.23 1.67 29.98
N VAL A 228 10.52 1.88 29.72
CA VAL A 228 11.52 0.82 29.53
C VAL A 228 12.62 1.01 30.58
N ASP A 229 12.88 -0.02 31.35
CA ASP A 229 13.90 0.00 32.41
C ASP A 229 15.31 -0.21 31.84
N LYS A 230 16.34 0.31 32.53
CA LYS A 230 17.74 0.36 32.08
C LYS A 230 18.29 -1.01 31.67
N GLU A 231 17.96 -2.04 32.45
CA GLU A 231 18.43 -3.41 32.19
C GLU A 231 17.89 -3.94 30.86
N ASP A 232 16.59 -3.78 30.62
CA ASP A 232 15.95 -4.16 29.36
C ASP A 232 16.39 -3.29 28.20
N PHE A 233 16.53 -1.98 28.39
CA PHE A 233 17.05 -1.06 27.38
C PHE A 233 18.43 -1.51 26.87
N ASN A 234 19.35 -1.79 27.81
CA ASN A 234 20.69 -2.25 27.48
C ASN A 234 20.70 -3.67 26.92
N ARG A 235 19.82 -4.56 27.40
CA ARG A 235 19.67 -5.92 26.88
C ARG A 235 19.24 -5.91 25.42
N ILE A 236 18.22 -5.13 25.06
CA ILE A 236 17.74 -5.02 23.68
C ILE A 236 18.86 -4.53 22.75
N LEU A 237 19.62 -3.51 23.16
CA LEU A 237 20.75 -3.04 22.35
C LEU A 237 21.84 -4.09 22.17
N ARG A 238 22.18 -4.85 23.22
CA ARG A 238 23.15 -5.96 23.13
C ARG A 238 22.63 -7.10 22.28
N ASP A 239 21.36 -7.47 22.41
CA ASP A 239 20.76 -8.58 21.67
C ASP A 239 20.66 -8.25 20.18
N VAL A 240 20.38 -6.99 19.82
CA VAL A 240 20.42 -6.51 18.42
C VAL A 240 21.83 -6.62 17.85
N GLU A 241 22.86 -6.17 18.58
CA GLU A 241 24.25 -6.28 18.09
C GLU A 241 24.71 -7.75 18.03
N ALA A 242 24.35 -8.58 19.01
CA ALA A 242 24.66 -10.02 19.02
C ALA A 242 23.99 -10.78 17.87
N ASN A 243 22.86 -10.29 17.37
CA ASN A 243 22.15 -10.84 16.23
C ASN A 243 22.60 -10.24 14.89
N THR A 244 23.55 -9.29 14.89
CA THR A 244 24.06 -8.62 13.69
C THR A 244 25.43 -9.19 13.30
N VAL A 245 25.61 -9.51 12.04
CA VAL A 245 26.89 -9.92 11.44
C VAL A 245 27.32 -8.87 10.44
N ARG A 246 28.52 -8.32 10.62
CA ARG A 246 29.14 -7.33 9.72
C ARG A 246 30.35 -7.95 9.04
N LEU A 247 30.29 -8.09 7.72
CA LEU A 247 31.45 -8.44 6.91
C LEU A 247 32.21 -7.16 6.56
N LYS A 248 33.53 -7.19 6.73
CA LYS A 248 34.41 -6.05 6.46
C LYS A 248 35.43 -6.38 5.40
N GLU A 249 35.68 -5.45 4.49
CA GLU A 249 36.83 -5.45 3.59
C GLU A 249 37.55 -4.11 3.74
N HIS A 250 38.88 -4.16 3.91
CA HIS A 250 39.70 -2.95 4.14
C HIS A 250 39.18 -2.09 5.30
N ASP A 251 38.80 -2.73 6.41
CA ASP A 251 38.22 -2.13 7.63
C ASP A 251 36.90 -1.36 7.44
N GLN A 252 36.25 -1.48 6.28
CA GLN A 252 34.92 -0.92 6.02
C GLN A 252 33.86 -2.01 5.98
N ASP A 253 32.69 -1.74 6.56
CA ASP A 253 31.53 -2.63 6.44
C ASP A 253 31.14 -2.73 4.96
N VAL A 254 31.04 -3.94 4.42
CA VAL A 254 30.62 -4.19 3.03
C VAL A 254 29.33 -5.00 2.92
N LEU A 255 28.97 -5.73 3.99
CA LEU A 255 27.68 -6.42 4.09
C LEU A 255 27.29 -6.51 5.57
N VAL A 256 26.05 -6.12 5.87
CA VAL A 256 25.45 -6.22 7.20
C VAL A 256 24.25 -7.16 7.10
N LEU A 257 24.29 -8.19 7.94
CA LEU A 257 23.26 -9.22 8.05
C LEU A 257 22.67 -9.18 9.45
N GLU A 258 21.36 -9.35 9.56
CA GLU A 258 20.68 -9.51 10.83
C GLU A 258 20.03 -10.89 10.89
N LYS A 259 20.15 -11.56 12.03
CA LYS A 259 19.54 -12.86 12.28
C LYS A 259 18.03 -12.68 12.36
N VAL A 260 17.28 -13.41 11.54
CA VAL A 260 15.81 -13.40 11.62
C VAL A 260 15.41 -14.10 12.92
N PRO A 261 14.70 -13.43 13.84
CA PRO A 261 14.11 -14.10 15.00
C PRO A 261 13.21 -15.22 14.48
N ALA A 262 13.29 -16.42 15.06
CA ALA A 262 12.43 -17.52 14.67
C ALA A 262 10.97 -17.15 14.96
N GLY A 263 10.29 -16.58 13.96
CA GLY A 263 8.84 -16.47 13.99
C GLY A 263 8.29 -17.89 13.98
N ASN A 264 7.60 -18.29 15.05
CA ASN A 264 6.97 -19.60 15.17
C ASN A 264 5.86 -19.75 14.11
N ARG A 265 6.22 -20.10 12.88
CA ARG A 265 5.28 -20.77 11.97
C ARG A 265 5.08 -22.18 12.51
N ALA A 266 3.97 -22.38 13.21
CA ALA A 266 3.45 -23.71 13.48
C ALA A 266 3.11 -24.38 12.14
N SER A 267 4.01 -25.21 11.64
CA SER A 267 3.68 -26.25 10.68
C SER A 267 4.39 -27.53 11.10
N ASN A 268 3.60 -28.47 11.61
CA ASN A 268 3.98 -29.86 11.85
C ASN A 268 4.56 -30.48 10.57
N GLN A 269 5.88 -30.49 10.40
CA GLN A 269 6.60 -31.49 9.60
C GLN A 269 8.02 -31.69 10.15
N GLY A 270 8.28 -32.91 10.64
CA GLY A 270 9.56 -33.63 10.62
C GLY A 270 10.85 -32.96 11.13
N ASN A 271 11.43 -33.58 12.16
CA ASN A 271 12.81 -33.50 12.66
C ASN A 271 13.90 -33.05 11.64
N SER A 272 13.97 -31.75 11.39
CA SER A 272 15.15 -31.08 10.84
C SER A 272 15.30 -29.76 11.60
N GLN A 273 16.48 -29.53 12.18
CA GLN A 273 16.75 -28.29 12.93
C GLN A 273 16.39 -27.08 12.06
N PRO A 274 15.66 -26.08 12.59
CA PRO A 274 15.42 -24.85 11.84
C PRO A 274 16.77 -24.17 11.58
N GLN A 275 17.25 -24.22 10.33
CA GLN A 275 18.44 -23.48 9.91
C GLN A 275 18.19 -21.99 10.18
N GLN A 276 18.95 -21.43 11.11
CA GLN A 276 18.89 -20.02 11.48
C GLN A 276 19.21 -19.17 10.25
N LYS A 277 18.25 -18.34 9.82
CA LYS A 277 18.34 -17.59 8.56
C LYS A 277 18.76 -16.15 8.85
N TYR A 278 19.85 -15.70 8.23
CA TYR A 278 20.24 -14.29 8.23
C TYR A 278 19.56 -13.56 7.07
N THR A 279 19.29 -12.28 7.25
CA THR A 279 18.76 -11.39 6.22
C THR A 279 19.71 -10.23 5.97
N VAL A 280 19.89 -9.89 4.69
CA VAL A 280 20.65 -8.69 4.28
C VAL A 280 19.91 -7.43 4.74
N MET A 281 20.63 -6.58 5.48
CA MET A 281 20.16 -5.26 5.92
C MET A 281 20.76 -4.17 5.04
N SER A 282 22.07 -4.22 4.81
CA SER A 282 22.75 -3.33 3.88
C SER A 282 24.02 -3.95 3.30
N GLY A 283 24.52 -3.42 2.20
CA GLY A 283 25.80 -3.83 1.61
C GLY A 283 26.13 -3.12 0.30
N THR A 284 27.32 -3.36 -0.25
CA THR A 284 27.65 -2.89 -1.59
C THR A 284 26.89 -3.72 -2.65
N PRO A 285 26.61 -3.17 -3.84
CA PRO A 285 25.95 -3.91 -4.92
C PRO A 285 26.59 -5.28 -5.20
N GLU A 286 27.92 -5.32 -5.25
CA GLU A 286 28.72 -6.51 -5.52
C GLU A 286 28.60 -7.53 -4.39
N LYS A 287 28.71 -7.11 -3.12
CA LYS A 287 28.59 -8.03 -1.98
C LYS A 287 27.18 -8.54 -1.75
N ILE A 288 26.17 -7.75 -2.09
CA ILE A 288 24.79 -8.21 -2.09
C ILE A 288 24.62 -9.30 -3.16
N LEU A 289 25.10 -9.08 -4.39
CA LEU A 289 25.06 -10.08 -5.46
C LEU A 289 25.80 -11.38 -5.07
N GLU A 290 27.02 -11.26 -4.56
CA GLU A 290 27.83 -12.39 -4.08
C GLU A 290 27.09 -13.19 -3.02
N HIS A 291 26.52 -12.53 -2.01
CA HIS A 291 25.75 -13.18 -0.95
C HIS A 291 24.53 -13.94 -1.50
N PHE A 292 23.77 -13.34 -2.41
CA PHE A 292 22.62 -14.00 -3.01
C PHE A 292 23.04 -15.19 -3.89
N LEU A 293 24.16 -15.10 -4.62
CA LEU A 293 24.69 -16.23 -5.39
C LEU A 293 25.11 -17.39 -4.49
N GLU A 294 25.85 -17.12 -3.42
CA GLU A 294 26.38 -18.14 -2.50
C GLU A 294 25.28 -18.87 -1.71
N THR A 295 24.19 -18.16 -1.41
CA THR A 295 23.06 -18.70 -0.64
C THR A 295 22.05 -19.47 -1.50
N ILE A 296 22.22 -19.51 -2.83
CA ILE A 296 21.40 -20.34 -3.72
C ILE A 296 21.58 -21.82 -3.39
N ARG A 297 20.46 -22.44 -3.09
CA ARG A 297 20.33 -23.88 -2.88
C ARG A 297 19.85 -24.54 -4.17
N LEU A 298 20.64 -25.50 -4.65
CA LEU A 298 20.45 -26.18 -5.93
C LEU A 298 19.63 -27.48 -5.78
N GLU A 299 19.24 -27.85 -4.56
CA GLU A 299 18.40 -29.01 -4.31
C GLU A 299 16.98 -28.77 -4.87
N PRO A 300 16.44 -29.66 -5.73
CA PRO A 300 15.13 -29.45 -6.35
C PRO A 300 13.98 -29.27 -5.35
N ALA A 301 14.09 -29.91 -4.17
CA ALA A 301 13.13 -29.77 -3.08
C ALA A 301 13.06 -28.35 -2.47
N LEU A 302 14.06 -27.51 -2.72
CA LEU A 302 14.18 -26.16 -2.18
C LEU A 302 14.00 -25.06 -3.24
N ASN A 303 13.63 -25.40 -4.48
CA ASN A 303 13.51 -24.46 -5.60
C ASN A 303 12.60 -23.25 -5.28
N GLU A 304 11.39 -23.49 -4.74
CA GLU A 304 10.47 -22.39 -4.39
C GLU A 304 11.02 -21.50 -3.28
N ALA A 305 11.71 -22.08 -2.30
CA ALA A 305 12.33 -21.33 -1.21
C ALA A 305 13.50 -20.47 -1.70
N THR A 306 14.31 -21.00 -2.62
CA THR A 306 15.39 -20.27 -3.30
C THR A 306 14.83 -19.11 -4.12
N ASP A 307 13.80 -19.35 -4.92
CA ASP A 307 13.20 -18.32 -5.79
C ASP A 307 12.60 -17.18 -4.97
N SER A 308 11.98 -17.50 -3.84
CA SER A 308 11.46 -16.52 -2.88
C SER A 308 12.58 -15.63 -2.30
N ILE A 309 13.75 -16.21 -2.00
CA ILE A 309 14.92 -15.45 -1.48
C ILE A 309 15.48 -14.51 -2.55
N LEU A 310 15.64 -15.01 -3.78
CA LEU A 310 16.20 -14.22 -4.89
C LEU A 310 15.27 -13.11 -5.36
N ASN A 311 13.95 -13.23 -5.11
CA ASN A 311 12.97 -12.32 -5.67
C ASN A 311 13.20 -10.85 -5.29
N ASP A 312 13.60 -10.58 -4.05
CA ASP A 312 13.88 -9.21 -3.59
C ASP A 312 15.05 -8.60 -4.38
N PHE A 313 16.15 -9.33 -4.57
CA PHE A 313 17.30 -8.87 -5.35
C PHE A 313 16.93 -8.67 -6.82
N VAL A 314 16.33 -9.70 -7.43
CA VAL A 314 15.97 -9.70 -8.86
C VAL A 314 14.96 -8.61 -9.21
N MET A 315 14.06 -8.24 -8.30
CA MET A 315 13.12 -7.14 -8.52
C MET A 315 13.77 -5.77 -8.34
N MET A 316 14.67 -5.63 -7.36
CA MET A 316 15.15 -4.32 -6.89
C MET A 316 16.53 -3.94 -7.40
N HIS A 317 17.28 -4.84 -8.06
CA HIS A 317 18.64 -4.55 -8.53
C HIS A 317 18.67 -3.32 -9.44
N CYS A 318 17.64 -3.02 -10.22
CA CYS A 318 17.61 -1.86 -11.10
C CYS A 318 17.82 -0.52 -10.36
N VAL A 319 17.53 -0.46 -9.06
CA VAL A 319 17.70 0.72 -8.21
C VAL A 319 19.16 0.97 -7.83
N PHE A 320 19.97 -0.08 -7.68
CA PHE A 320 21.33 0.02 -7.10
C PHE A 320 22.44 -0.66 -7.92
N MET A 321 22.08 -1.53 -8.85
CA MET A 321 22.96 -2.29 -9.75
C MET A 321 22.26 -2.48 -11.11
N PRO A 322 22.21 -1.45 -11.98
CA PRO A 322 21.56 -1.54 -13.29
C PRO A 322 22.20 -2.63 -14.16
N ASN A 323 21.51 -3.08 -15.23
CA ASN A 323 21.99 -4.16 -16.11
C ASN A 323 23.39 -3.88 -16.70
N THR A 324 23.74 -2.60 -16.91
CA THR A 324 25.08 -2.17 -17.34
C THR A 324 26.21 -2.54 -16.36
N GLN A 325 25.87 -2.81 -15.09
CA GLN A 325 26.80 -3.29 -14.06
C GLN A 325 26.54 -4.76 -13.71
N LEU A 326 25.27 -5.16 -13.59
CA LEU A 326 24.89 -6.52 -13.21
C LEU A 326 25.34 -7.56 -14.26
N CYS A 327 25.10 -7.31 -15.55
CA CYS A 327 25.43 -8.27 -16.60
C CYS A 327 26.94 -8.59 -16.64
N PRO A 328 27.86 -7.58 -16.68
CA PRO A 328 29.30 -7.86 -16.55
C PRO A 328 29.68 -8.58 -15.26
N ALA A 329 29.07 -8.23 -14.12
CA ALA A 329 29.35 -8.91 -12.85
C ALA A 329 28.94 -10.39 -12.89
N LEU A 330 27.79 -10.72 -13.50
CA LEU A 330 27.36 -12.11 -13.69
C LEU A 330 28.30 -12.89 -14.60
N VAL A 331 28.81 -12.28 -15.67
CA VAL A 331 29.84 -12.90 -16.53
C VAL A 331 31.12 -13.17 -15.73
N ALA A 332 31.57 -12.21 -14.92
CA ALA A 332 32.74 -12.36 -14.07
C ALA A 332 32.56 -13.50 -13.05
N HIS A 333 31.40 -13.55 -12.36
CA HIS A 333 31.07 -14.64 -11.45
C HIS A 333 30.99 -15.99 -12.17
N TYR A 334 30.44 -16.08 -13.38
CA TYR A 334 30.33 -17.34 -14.13
C TYR A 334 31.70 -17.94 -14.50
N HIS A 335 32.70 -17.09 -14.76
CA HIS A 335 34.05 -17.50 -15.13
C HIS A 335 35.04 -17.51 -13.96
N ALA A 336 34.59 -17.11 -12.76
CA ALA A 336 35.44 -17.04 -11.58
C ALA A 336 36.01 -18.42 -11.20
N GLN A 337 37.31 -18.45 -10.95
CA GLN A 337 38.03 -19.65 -10.53
C GLN A 337 38.41 -19.55 -9.04
N PRO A 338 38.20 -20.61 -8.25
CA PRO A 338 38.63 -20.65 -6.86
C PRO A 338 40.16 -20.63 -6.74
N SER A 339 40.67 -19.76 -5.88
CA SER A 339 42.13 -19.60 -5.66
C SER A 339 42.71 -20.65 -4.70
N GLN A 340 41.87 -21.34 -3.94
CA GLN A 340 42.26 -22.28 -2.88
C GLN A 340 41.60 -23.65 -3.08
N GLY A 341 42.22 -24.70 -2.54
CA GLY A 341 41.73 -26.09 -2.61
C GLY A 341 42.49 -26.96 -3.61
N THR A 342 42.22 -28.26 -3.56
CA THR A 342 42.69 -29.26 -4.52
C THR A 342 42.02 -29.07 -5.89
N GLU A 343 42.62 -29.57 -6.97
CA GLU A 343 42.03 -29.46 -8.32
C GLU A 343 40.60 -30.01 -8.40
N GLN A 344 40.31 -31.10 -7.68
CA GLN A 344 38.95 -31.66 -7.62
C GLN A 344 37.97 -30.72 -6.90
N GLU A 345 38.35 -30.17 -5.74
CA GLU A 345 37.52 -29.20 -5.01
C GLU A 345 37.29 -27.92 -5.82
N LYS A 346 38.31 -27.45 -6.54
CA LYS A 346 38.20 -26.30 -7.45
C LYS A 346 37.20 -26.56 -8.57
N MET A 347 37.26 -27.74 -9.19
CA MET A 347 36.31 -28.15 -10.23
C MET A 347 34.87 -28.22 -9.70
N ASP A 348 34.68 -28.82 -8.53
CA ASP A 348 33.35 -28.96 -7.91
C ASP A 348 32.77 -27.59 -7.49
N TYR A 349 33.62 -26.71 -6.94
CA TYR A 349 33.21 -25.34 -6.62
C TYR A 349 32.84 -24.54 -7.87
N ALA A 350 33.69 -24.56 -8.90
CA ALA A 350 33.45 -23.85 -10.16
C ALA A 350 32.16 -24.33 -10.83
N LEU A 351 31.89 -25.63 -10.83
CA LEU A 351 30.64 -26.20 -11.34
C LEU A 351 29.42 -25.68 -10.58
N ASN A 352 29.44 -25.75 -9.24
CA ASN A 352 28.32 -25.28 -8.42
C ASN A 352 28.11 -23.77 -8.55
N ASN A 353 29.18 -22.98 -8.63
CA ASN A 353 29.13 -21.55 -8.90
C ASN A 353 28.45 -21.26 -10.25
N LYS A 354 28.85 -21.93 -11.33
CA LYS A 354 28.20 -21.82 -12.65
C LYS A 354 26.70 -22.13 -12.57
N ARG A 355 26.30 -23.20 -11.88
CA ARG A 355 24.87 -23.58 -11.69
C ARG A 355 24.08 -22.52 -10.93
N ARG A 356 24.67 -21.89 -9.91
CA ARG A 356 24.06 -20.80 -9.13
C ARG A 356 23.87 -19.54 -9.98
N VAL A 357 24.88 -19.17 -10.75
CA VAL A 357 24.80 -18.03 -11.68
C VAL A 357 23.71 -18.27 -12.73
N ILE A 358 23.65 -19.47 -13.34
CA ILE A 358 22.57 -19.84 -14.27
C ILE A 358 21.21 -19.73 -13.60
N ARG A 359 21.04 -20.24 -12.37
CA ARG A 359 19.77 -20.13 -11.63
C ARG A 359 19.36 -18.68 -11.41
N LEU A 360 20.29 -17.81 -11.03
CA LEU A 360 20.01 -16.38 -10.85
C LEU A 360 19.61 -15.72 -12.18
N VAL A 361 20.30 -16.02 -13.28
CA VAL A 361 19.98 -15.51 -14.62
C VAL A 361 18.60 -15.96 -15.07
N LEU A 362 18.20 -17.22 -14.80
CA LEU A 362 16.85 -17.71 -15.11
C LEU A 362 15.77 -16.94 -14.35
N GLN A 363 15.98 -16.68 -13.04
CA GLN A 363 15.05 -15.90 -12.23
C GLN A 363 15.00 -14.42 -12.66
N TRP A 364 16.15 -13.83 -12.99
CA TRP A 364 16.24 -12.48 -13.53
C TRP A 364 15.50 -12.36 -14.87
N ALA A 365 15.71 -13.28 -15.79
CA ALA A 365 15.01 -13.28 -17.07
C ALA A 365 13.50 -13.49 -16.90
N ALA A 366 13.08 -14.35 -15.97
CA ALA A 366 11.67 -14.56 -15.65
C ALA A 366 10.99 -13.31 -15.05
N MET A 367 11.70 -12.52 -14.24
CA MET A 367 11.19 -11.26 -13.69
C MET A 367 10.95 -10.21 -14.76
N TYR A 368 11.85 -10.06 -15.72
CA TYR A 368 11.67 -9.08 -16.79
C TYR A 368 10.72 -9.57 -17.89
N GLY A 369 10.75 -10.87 -18.21
CA GLY A 369 9.96 -11.46 -19.29
C GLY A 369 10.10 -10.68 -20.60
N ASP A 370 8.98 -10.25 -21.16
CA ASP A 370 8.90 -9.47 -22.39
C ASP A 370 9.63 -8.12 -22.33
N VAL A 371 9.82 -7.54 -21.13
CA VAL A 371 10.47 -6.23 -20.94
C VAL A 371 11.96 -6.27 -21.28
N LEU A 372 12.57 -7.46 -21.33
CA LEU A 372 13.96 -7.64 -21.79
C LEU A 372 14.18 -7.07 -23.19
N GLN A 373 13.16 -7.10 -24.05
CA GLN A 373 13.24 -6.58 -25.42
C GLN A 373 13.50 -5.07 -25.49
N GLU A 374 13.33 -4.34 -24.38
CA GLU A 374 13.58 -2.90 -24.30
C GLU A 374 14.99 -2.56 -23.80
N ASP A 375 15.83 -3.55 -23.47
CA ASP A 375 17.17 -3.36 -22.92
C ASP A 375 18.22 -4.12 -23.75
N ASP A 376 18.88 -3.40 -24.66
CA ASP A 376 19.88 -3.96 -25.58
C ASP A 376 21.05 -4.64 -24.84
N VAL A 377 21.44 -4.13 -23.66
CA VAL A 377 22.52 -4.70 -22.86
C VAL A 377 22.10 -6.04 -22.29
N ALA A 378 20.88 -6.13 -21.77
CA ALA A 378 20.31 -7.37 -21.25
C ALA A 378 20.16 -8.45 -22.34
N LEU A 379 19.74 -8.06 -23.55
CA LEU A 379 19.63 -8.95 -24.70
C LEU A 379 20.98 -9.49 -25.14
N ALA A 380 21.95 -8.60 -25.37
CA ALA A 380 23.30 -8.98 -25.77
C ALA A 380 23.94 -9.93 -24.74
N PHE A 381 23.78 -9.62 -23.44
CA PHE A 381 24.22 -10.49 -22.36
C PHE A 381 23.58 -11.88 -22.42
N LEU A 382 22.26 -11.99 -22.60
CA LEU A 382 21.59 -13.29 -22.65
C LEU A 382 22.04 -14.16 -23.82
N GLU A 383 22.25 -13.55 -24.99
CA GLU A 383 22.75 -14.24 -26.17
C GLU A 383 24.17 -14.79 -25.94
N GLU A 384 25.09 -13.94 -25.44
CA GLU A 384 26.47 -14.33 -25.14
C GLU A 384 26.56 -15.34 -24.00
N PHE A 385 25.75 -15.16 -22.95
CA PHE A 385 25.68 -16.07 -21.81
C PHE A 385 25.15 -17.44 -22.22
N TYR A 386 24.12 -17.50 -23.08
CA TYR A 386 23.62 -18.77 -23.62
C TYR A 386 24.69 -19.52 -24.43
N VAL A 387 25.48 -18.82 -25.25
CA VAL A 387 26.59 -19.44 -25.98
C VAL A 387 27.62 -20.01 -25.00
N SER A 388 28.01 -19.22 -23.99
CA SER A 388 28.97 -19.64 -22.96
C SER A 388 28.51 -20.90 -22.21
N VAL A 389 27.24 -20.94 -21.78
CA VAL A 389 26.65 -22.10 -21.09
C VAL A 389 26.53 -23.30 -22.02
N SER A 390 26.19 -23.08 -23.30
CA SER A 390 26.07 -24.15 -24.30
C SER A 390 27.41 -24.82 -24.58
N ASP A 391 28.48 -24.05 -24.69
CA ASP A 391 29.83 -24.56 -24.92
C ASP A 391 30.34 -25.33 -23.70
N ASP A 392 30.14 -24.80 -22.49
CA ASP A 392 30.48 -25.49 -21.24
C ASP A 392 29.67 -26.78 -21.06
N ALA A 393 28.38 -26.79 -21.41
CA ALA A 393 27.52 -27.98 -21.31
C ALA A 393 27.91 -29.12 -22.27
N ARG A 394 28.70 -28.84 -23.33
CA ARG A 394 29.29 -29.89 -24.18
C ARG A 394 30.36 -30.67 -23.43
N MET A 395 31.11 -30.00 -22.56
CA MET A 395 32.20 -30.60 -21.77
C MET A 395 31.73 -31.07 -20.39
N ILE A 396 30.75 -30.38 -19.80
CA ILE A 396 30.27 -30.58 -18.43
C ILE A 396 28.81 -31.07 -18.47
N ALA A 397 28.62 -32.38 -18.33
CA ALA A 397 27.29 -32.99 -18.43
C ALA A 397 26.27 -32.45 -17.41
N ALA A 398 26.71 -32.03 -16.23
CA ALA A 398 25.86 -31.51 -15.16
C ALA A 398 25.17 -30.17 -15.48
N LEU A 399 25.64 -29.42 -16.48
CA LEU A 399 25.00 -28.16 -16.92
C LEU A 399 23.86 -28.39 -17.92
N LYS A 400 23.73 -29.60 -18.50
CA LYS A 400 22.70 -29.92 -19.50
C LYS A 400 21.27 -29.84 -18.97
N GLU A 401 21.08 -29.94 -17.65
CA GLU A 401 19.75 -29.89 -17.02
C GLU A 401 19.10 -28.49 -17.14
N GLN A 402 19.89 -27.42 -16.98
CA GLN A 402 19.40 -26.04 -16.97
C GLN A 402 19.38 -25.40 -18.36
N LEU A 403 20.12 -25.97 -19.32
CA LEU A 403 20.26 -25.43 -20.68
C LEU A 403 18.93 -25.30 -21.45
N PRO A 404 17.97 -26.25 -21.40
CA PRO A 404 16.71 -26.13 -22.13
C PRO A 404 15.84 -24.96 -21.66
N GLU A 405 15.88 -24.63 -20.36
CA GLU A 405 15.14 -23.47 -19.82
C GLU A 405 15.72 -22.15 -20.35
N LEU A 406 17.05 -22.05 -20.37
CA LEU A 406 17.74 -20.88 -20.92
C LEU A 406 17.51 -20.76 -22.44
N GLU A 407 17.60 -21.87 -23.17
CA GLU A 407 17.31 -21.92 -24.61
C GLU A 407 15.89 -21.47 -24.92
N LYS A 408 14.90 -21.89 -24.11
CA LYS A 408 13.50 -21.48 -24.26
C LYS A 408 13.33 -19.97 -24.13
N ILE A 409 13.97 -19.37 -23.13
CA ILE A 409 13.93 -17.91 -22.89
C ILE A 409 14.54 -17.16 -24.08
N VAL A 410 15.75 -17.55 -24.50
CA VAL A 410 16.45 -16.88 -25.61
C VAL A 410 15.68 -17.04 -26.92
N LYS A 411 15.13 -18.23 -27.21
CA LYS A 411 14.29 -18.46 -28.40
C LYS A 411 13.02 -17.62 -28.35
N GLN A 412 12.31 -17.57 -27.22
CA GLN A 412 11.08 -16.79 -27.09
C GLN A 412 11.35 -15.30 -27.38
N ILE A 413 12.46 -14.78 -26.87
CA ILE A 413 12.88 -13.38 -27.10
C ILE A 413 13.27 -13.16 -28.58
N SER A 414 14.07 -14.06 -29.17
CA SER A 414 14.51 -13.97 -30.57
C SER A 414 13.37 -14.17 -31.57
N GLU A 415 12.39 -15.03 -31.29
CA GLU A 415 11.25 -15.30 -32.18
C GLU A 415 10.28 -14.13 -32.18
N ASP A 416 10.01 -13.53 -31.01
CA ASP A 416 9.20 -12.30 -30.93
C ASP A 416 9.90 -11.11 -31.62
N ALA A 417 11.24 -11.04 -31.59
CA ALA A 417 12.00 -10.02 -32.31
C ALA A 417 12.00 -10.23 -33.85
N LYS A 418 11.86 -11.48 -34.33
CA LYS A 418 11.87 -11.84 -35.76
C LYS A 418 10.48 -11.93 -36.41
N ALA A 419 9.39 -11.94 -35.64
CA ALA A 419 8.03 -12.03 -36.16
C ALA A 419 7.70 -10.82 -37.08
N PRO A 420 7.56 -11.01 -38.42
CA PRO A 420 7.40 -9.91 -39.38
C PRO A 420 6.02 -9.20 -39.34
N GLN A 421 5.19 -9.49 -38.32
CA GLN A 421 3.83 -8.99 -38.15
C GLN A 421 3.56 -8.28 -36.81
N LYS A 422 4.53 -8.19 -35.89
CA LYS A 422 4.48 -7.24 -34.77
C LYS A 422 5.41 -6.04 -35.06
N LYS A 423 5.24 -5.38 -36.22
CA LYS A 423 5.78 -4.02 -36.41
C LYS A 423 5.27 -3.18 -35.24
N HIS A 424 6.15 -2.40 -34.60
CA HIS A 424 5.85 -1.45 -33.51
C HIS A 424 4.38 -1.06 -33.52
N LYS A 425 3.63 -1.42 -32.48
CA LYS A 425 2.18 -1.19 -32.48
C LYS A 425 1.96 0.31 -32.51
N VAL A 426 1.51 0.82 -33.66
CA VAL A 426 1.17 2.24 -33.77
C VAL A 426 -0.13 2.44 -33.00
N LEU A 427 -0.02 3.02 -31.81
CA LEU A 427 -1.14 3.38 -30.97
C LEU A 427 -1.82 4.60 -31.59
N LEU A 428 -2.71 4.33 -32.55
CA LEU A 428 -3.45 5.33 -33.33
C LEU A 428 -4.40 6.14 -32.45
N GLN A 429 -5.06 5.50 -31.47
CA GLN A 429 -6.17 6.11 -30.73
C GLN A 429 -6.38 5.60 -29.30
N GLN A 430 -5.43 4.87 -28.69
CA GLN A 430 -5.60 4.43 -27.29
C GLN A 430 -5.73 5.60 -26.28
N PHE A 431 -5.42 6.82 -26.71
CA PHE A 431 -5.51 8.07 -25.95
C PHE A 431 -6.68 8.98 -26.38
N ASN A 432 -7.54 8.54 -27.32
CA ASN A 432 -8.75 9.25 -27.76
C ASN A 432 -9.99 8.30 -27.80
N THR A 433 -11.19 8.88 -27.88
CA THR A 433 -12.51 8.25 -27.73
C THR A 433 -12.98 7.47 -28.97
N GLY A 434 -12.23 6.44 -29.41
CA GLY A 434 -12.56 5.61 -30.58
C GLY A 434 -13.05 4.19 -30.25
N ASP A 435 -13.64 3.53 -31.26
CA ASP A 435 -14.27 2.19 -31.20
C ASP A 435 -13.33 1.04 -30.76
N GLU A 436 -12.01 1.20 -30.86
CA GLU A 436 -11.04 0.14 -30.46
C GLU A 436 -11.00 -0.13 -28.95
N ARG A 437 -11.55 0.76 -28.10
CA ARG A 437 -11.61 0.53 -26.63
C ARG A 437 -12.44 -0.69 -26.25
N ALA A 438 -13.30 -1.20 -27.14
CA ALA A 438 -14.07 -2.40 -26.90
C ALA A 438 -13.20 -3.67 -26.84
N GLN A 439 -12.00 -3.70 -27.42
CA GLN A 439 -11.13 -4.88 -27.47
C GLN A 439 -10.41 -5.17 -26.14
N LYS A 440 -9.98 -6.43 -25.94
CA LYS A 440 -9.16 -6.85 -24.80
C LYS A 440 -7.85 -6.06 -24.78
N ARG A 441 -7.43 -5.53 -23.63
CA ARG A 441 -6.18 -4.77 -23.53
C ARG A 441 -4.97 -5.69 -23.65
N GLN A 442 -3.90 -5.14 -24.20
CA GLN A 442 -2.59 -5.76 -24.31
C GLN A 442 -1.58 -4.80 -23.66
N PRO A 443 -0.50 -5.30 -23.05
CA PRO A 443 0.53 -4.47 -22.45
C PRO A 443 1.11 -3.48 -23.47
N ILE A 444 1.21 -2.21 -23.07
CA ILE A 444 1.92 -1.18 -23.83
C ILE A 444 3.41 -1.26 -23.48
N ARG A 445 4.25 -1.28 -24.50
CA ARG A 445 5.71 -1.27 -24.38
C ARG A 445 6.26 0.13 -24.66
N GLY A 446 7.39 0.48 -24.06
CA GLY A 446 8.07 1.76 -24.27
C GLY A 446 8.54 1.95 -25.72
N SER A 447 8.85 0.86 -26.40
CA SER A 447 9.22 0.83 -27.83
C SER A 447 8.02 0.91 -28.78
N ASP A 448 6.78 0.77 -28.29
CA ASP A 448 5.60 0.99 -29.13
C ASP A 448 5.57 2.44 -29.62
N GLU A 449 5.06 2.69 -30.82
CA GLU A 449 4.95 4.05 -31.34
C GLU A 449 3.56 4.61 -31.10
N VAL A 450 3.47 5.89 -30.77
CA VAL A 450 2.21 6.60 -30.59
C VAL A 450 2.04 7.68 -31.66
N LEU A 451 0.83 7.79 -32.20
CA LEU A 451 0.41 8.96 -32.96
C LEU A 451 -0.28 9.93 -31.99
N PHE A 452 0.43 10.98 -31.58
CA PHE A 452 -0.04 11.88 -30.53
C PHE A 452 -0.25 13.30 -31.05
N LYS A 453 -1.35 13.94 -30.67
CA LYS A 453 -1.65 15.33 -31.02
C LYS A 453 -0.99 16.28 -30.01
N VAL A 454 -0.14 17.18 -30.50
CA VAL A 454 0.43 18.28 -29.72
C VAL A 454 -0.15 19.59 -30.23
N TYR A 455 -0.85 20.31 -29.35
CA TYR A 455 -1.62 21.50 -29.71
C TYR A 455 -0.79 22.78 -29.65
N CYS A 456 -1.10 23.72 -30.53
CA CYS A 456 -0.57 25.08 -30.53
C CYS A 456 -1.52 26.02 -29.80
N MET A 457 -1.09 27.27 -29.61
CA MET A 457 -1.88 28.29 -28.89
C MET A 457 -3.19 28.67 -29.59
N ASP A 458 -3.27 28.52 -30.91
CA ASP A 458 -4.45 28.76 -31.74
C ASP A 458 -5.37 27.53 -31.85
N HIS A 459 -5.13 26.52 -31.00
CA HIS A 459 -5.85 25.24 -30.94
C HIS A 459 -5.71 24.36 -32.19
N THR A 460 -4.85 24.73 -33.15
CA THR A 460 -4.36 23.80 -34.16
C THR A 460 -3.45 22.76 -33.53
N TYR A 461 -3.17 21.65 -34.21
CA TYR A 461 -2.29 20.62 -33.67
C TYR A 461 -1.41 19.98 -34.73
N THR A 462 -0.26 19.49 -34.27
CA THR A 462 0.62 18.62 -35.03
C THR A 462 0.51 17.20 -34.47
N THR A 463 0.24 16.22 -35.33
CA THR A 463 0.32 14.81 -34.95
C THR A 463 1.76 14.34 -35.10
N ILE A 464 2.42 13.97 -34.01
CA ILE A 464 3.78 13.39 -34.02
C ILE A 464 3.71 11.86 -33.95
N ARG A 465 4.75 11.19 -34.47
CA ARG A 465 4.96 9.75 -34.35
C ARG A 465 6.26 9.53 -33.60
N VAL A 466 6.18 9.06 -32.36
CA VAL A 466 7.32 8.86 -31.47
C VAL A 466 7.10 7.62 -30.60
N PRO A 467 8.16 7.01 -30.04
CA PRO A 467 8.01 5.93 -29.06
C PRO A 467 7.22 6.36 -27.82
N VAL A 468 6.52 5.42 -27.16
CA VAL A 468 5.79 5.67 -25.91
C VAL A 468 6.74 6.10 -24.79
N ALA A 469 7.97 5.59 -24.76
CA ALA A 469 9.01 5.98 -23.81
C ALA A 469 9.73 7.30 -24.16
N ALA A 470 9.32 7.98 -25.25
CA ALA A 470 10.02 9.17 -25.73
C ALA A 470 10.18 10.24 -24.65
N SER A 471 11.33 10.91 -24.68
CA SER A 471 11.60 12.06 -23.83
C SER A 471 10.89 13.32 -24.32
N VAL A 472 10.66 14.29 -23.44
CA VAL A 472 10.13 15.61 -23.83
C VAL A 472 11.03 16.28 -24.86
N LYS A 473 12.34 16.07 -24.79
CA LYS A 473 13.30 16.55 -25.81
C LYS A 473 13.01 15.95 -27.19
N GLU A 474 12.77 14.65 -27.27
CA GLU A 474 12.40 13.98 -28.53
C GLU A 474 11.04 14.45 -29.05
N VAL A 475 10.07 14.65 -28.16
CA VAL A 475 8.75 15.22 -28.49
C VAL A 475 8.92 16.63 -29.08
N LEU A 476 9.73 17.49 -28.47
CA LEU A 476 10.02 18.83 -28.97
C LEU A 476 10.66 18.79 -30.36
N SER A 477 11.63 17.90 -30.57
CA SER A 477 12.26 17.73 -31.88
C SER A 477 11.23 17.32 -32.93
N ALA A 478 10.39 16.33 -32.64
CA ALA A 478 9.36 15.87 -33.58
C ALA A 478 8.30 16.93 -33.90
N VAL A 479 7.99 17.83 -32.95
CA VAL A 479 7.10 18.97 -33.18
C VAL A 479 7.81 20.04 -34.03
N ALA A 480 9.05 20.40 -33.69
CA ALA A 480 9.84 21.40 -34.41
C ALA A 480 10.06 21.02 -35.88
N ASP A 481 10.34 19.75 -36.15
CA ASP A 481 10.54 19.21 -37.50
C ASP A 481 9.31 19.41 -38.39
N LYS A 482 8.11 19.33 -37.81
CA LYS A 482 6.83 19.47 -38.54
C LYS A 482 6.38 20.93 -38.65
N LEU A 483 6.70 21.76 -37.68
CA LEU A 483 6.36 23.19 -37.68
C LEU A 483 7.39 24.06 -38.41
N GLY A 484 8.58 23.53 -38.71
CA GLY A 484 9.65 24.24 -39.42
C GLY A 484 10.37 25.31 -38.58
N SER A 485 10.08 25.39 -37.27
CA SER A 485 10.74 26.27 -36.31
C SER A 485 10.65 25.68 -34.91
N GLY A 486 11.78 25.56 -34.22
CA GLY A 486 11.89 24.92 -32.90
C GLY A 486 12.53 25.77 -31.81
N GLU A 487 12.97 27.00 -32.11
CA GLU A 487 13.67 27.83 -31.14
C GLU A 487 12.73 28.29 -30.02
N GLY A 488 13.06 27.95 -28.78
CA GLY A 488 12.34 28.42 -27.58
C GLY A 488 11.00 27.74 -27.29
N LEU A 489 10.66 26.64 -27.97
CA LEU A 489 9.45 25.86 -27.67
C LEU A 489 9.59 25.10 -26.35
N ILE A 490 8.50 25.08 -25.59
CA ILE A 490 8.34 24.27 -24.37
C ILE A 490 7.10 23.38 -24.49
N ILE A 491 7.16 22.20 -23.87
CA ILE A 491 6.01 21.30 -23.76
C ILE A 491 5.29 21.54 -22.45
N ILE A 492 3.96 21.65 -22.54
CA ILE A 492 3.10 21.98 -21.40
C ILE A 492 1.97 20.96 -21.34
N LYS A 493 1.74 20.38 -20.17
CA LYS A 493 0.47 19.69 -19.87
C LYS A 493 -0.55 20.72 -19.39
N MET A 494 -1.76 20.66 -19.93
CA MET A 494 -2.87 21.51 -19.49
C MET A 494 -4.09 20.67 -19.12
N SER A 495 -4.61 20.89 -17.91
CA SER A 495 -5.85 20.24 -17.43
C SER A 495 -7.09 20.94 -17.99
N SER A 496 -8.27 20.32 -17.83
CA SER A 496 -9.58 20.93 -18.14
C SER A 496 -9.90 22.17 -17.29
N GLY A 497 -9.25 22.31 -16.13
CA GLY A 497 -9.32 23.49 -15.27
C GLY A 497 -8.47 24.66 -15.72
N GLY A 498 -7.65 24.49 -16.78
CA GLY A 498 -6.68 25.49 -17.23
C GLY A 498 -5.39 25.53 -16.41
N GLU A 499 -5.16 24.57 -15.53
CA GLU A 499 -3.88 24.44 -14.82
C GLU A 499 -2.81 23.96 -15.80
N LYS A 500 -1.68 24.67 -15.83
CA LYS A 500 -0.58 24.47 -16.78
C LYS A 500 0.66 24.03 -16.03
N VAL A 501 1.34 23.00 -16.53
CA VAL A 501 2.64 22.57 -15.99
C VAL A 501 3.61 22.37 -17.13
N VAL A 502 4.75 23.06 -17.06
CA VAL A 502 5.86 22.90 -18.00
C VAL A 502 6.57 21.59 -17.69
N LEU A 503 6.76 20.76 -18.72
CA LEU A 503 7.47 19.49 -18.61
C LEU A 503 8.97 19.70 -18.80
N LYS A 504 9.80 18.95 -18.06
CA LYS A 504 11.25 19.05 -18.16
C LYS A 504 11.73 18.25 -19.39
N PRO A 505 12.82 18.68 -20.06
CA PRO A 505 13.35 17.97 -21.22
C PRO A 505 13.69 16.49 -20.99
N ASN A 506 14.07 16.13 -19.76
CA ASN A 506 14.42 14.77 -19.35
C ASN A 506 13.22 13.93 -18.89
N ASP A 507 12.02 14.51 -18.80
CA ASP A 507 10.82 13.72 -18.50
C ASP A 507 10.56 12.75 -19.66
N VAL A 508 10.19 11.52 -19.34
CA VAL A 508 9.95 10.44 -20.30
C VAL A 508 8.52 9.93 -20.19
N SER A 509 7.98 9.43 -21.30
CA SER A 509 6.67 8.78 -21.35
C SER A 509 5.51 9.64 -20.83
N VAL A 510 5.49 10.91 -21.24
CA VAL A 510 4.58 11.91 -20.68
C VAL A 510 3.12 11.76 -21.12
N PHE A 511 2.84 11.01 -22.20
CA PHE A 511 1.51 10.89 -22.82
C PHE A 511 0.45 10.29 -21.88
N THR A 512 0.83 9.29 -21.09
CA THR A 512 -0.05 8.54 -20.19
C THR A 512 -0.26 9.25 -18.85
N THR A 513 0.62 10.20 -18.51
CA THR A 513 0.61 10.94 -17.23
C THR A 513 -0.38 12.12 -17.21
N LEU A 514 -1.05 12.40 -18.33
CA LEU A 514 -2.07 13.44 -18.44
C LEU A 514 -3.30 13.10 -17.58
N THR A 515 -4.01 14.13 -17.11
CA THR A 515 -5.34 13.98 -16.50
C THR A 515 -6.34 13.41 -17.52
N ILE A 516 -7.55 13.06 -17.07
CA ILE A 516 -8.56 12.41 -17.92
C ILE A 516 -8.87 13.22 -19.18
N ASN A 517 -9.05 14.53 -19.04
CA ASN A 517 -9.23 15.44 -20.17
C ASN A 517 -8.00 16.30 -20.44
N GLY A 518 -6.83 15.90 -19.94
CA GLY A 518 -5.58 16.62 -20.15
C GLY A 518 -5.16 16.63 -21.62
N ARG A 519 -4.45 17.68 -22.03
CA ARG A 519 -3.88 17.83 -23.37
C ARG A 519 -2.45 18.35 -23.30
N LEU A 520 -1.68 18.05 -24.34
CA LEU A 520 -0.29 18.46 -24.47
C LEU A 520 -0.18 19.62 -25.47
N PHE A 521 0.51 20.67 -25.07
CA PHE A 521 0.72 21.87 -25.88
C PHE A 521 2.21 22.10 -26.12
N ALA A 522 2.52 22.70 -27.28
CA ALA A 522 3.81 23.28 -27.58
C ALA A 522 3.63 24.76 -27.86
N CYS A 523 4.35 25.62 -27.14
CA CYS A 523 4.37 27.06 -27.41
C CYS A 523 5.71 27.68 -27.02
N PRO A 524 6.02 28.89 -27.53
CA PRO A 524 7.11 29.69 -27.00
C PRO A 524 6.88 30.04 -25.53
N ARG A 525 7.95 30.13 -24.75
CA ARG A 525 7.87 30.42 -23.30
C ARG A 525 7.12 31.72 -22.98
N GLU A 526 7.23 32.73 -23.83
CA GLU A 526 6.57 34.03 -23.69
C GLU A 526 5.04 33.98 -23.83
N LYS A 527 4.51 32.94 -24.47
CA LYS A 527 3.07 32.75 -24.72
C LYS A 527 2.40 31.79 -23.72
N PHE A 528 3.14 31.33 -22.71
CA PHE A 528 2.67 30.38 -21.70
C PHE A 528 1.36 30.83 -21.03
N ASP A 529 1.30 32.08 -20.60
CA ASP A 529 0.15 32.62 -19.87
C ASP A 529 -1.10 32.75 -20.74
N SER A 530 -0.94 32.91 -22.05
CA SER A 530 -2.05 33.06 -23.01
C SER A 530 -2.71 31.74 -23.42
N LEU A 531 -2.13 30.58 -23.09
CA LEU A 531 -2.74 29.29 -23.42
C LEU A 531 -4.08 29.10 -22.71
N THR A 532 -5.06 28.50 -23.40
CA THR A 532 -6.40 28.22 -22.89
C THR A 532 -6.80 26.77 -23.19
N PRO A 533 -7.60 26.12 -22.32
CA PRO A 533 -8.13 24.78 -22.58
C PRO A 533 -8.91 24.69 -23.89
N LEU A 534 -8.90 23.51 -24.51
CA LEU A 534 -9.75 23.21 -25.67
C LEU A 534 -11.19 22.95 -25.21
N PRO A 535 -12.21 23.25 -26.04
CA PRO A 535 -13.60 22.90 -25.75
C PRO A 535 -13.82 21.41 -25.46
N GLU A 536 -13.08 20.52 -26.15
CA GLU A 536 -13.15 19.07 -25.92
C GLU A 536 -12.70 18.65 -24.51
N GLN A 537 -11.94 19.50 -23.80
CA GLN A 537 -11.47 19.20 -22.44
C GLN A 537 -12.56 19.47 -21.38
N GLU A 538 -13.63 20.19 -21.72
CA GLU A 538 -14.69 20.56 -20.77
C GLU A 538 -15.56 19.35 -20.37
N GLY A 539 -15.55 18.28 -21.18
CA GLY A 539 -16.33 17.07 -20.95
C GLY A 539 -17.77 17.17 -21.49
N PRO A 540 -18.64 16.20 -21.14
CA PRO A 540 -20.01 16.16 -21.64
C PRO A 540 -20.89 17.26 -21.02
N THR A 541 -21.84 17.78 -21.81
CA THR A 541 -22.86 18.74 -21.35
C THR A 541 -24.21 18.10 -21.03
N VAL A 542 -24.41 16.84 -21.41
CA VAL A 542 -25.63 16.06 -21.18
C VAL A 542 -25.26 14.72 -20.54
N GLY A 543 -25.99 14.34 -19.50
CA GLY A 543 -25.78 13.06 -18.80
C GLY A 543 -26.25 11.85 -19.61
N THR A 544 -25.73 10.67 -19.27
CA THR A 544 -26.01 9.41 -19.99
C THR A 544 -26.91 8.45 -19.21
N MET A 545 -27.54 8.91 -18.12
CA MET A 545 -28.48 8.15 -17.29
C MET A 545 -29.48 7.31 -18.11
N GLY A 546 -30.11 7.87 -19.15
CA GLY A 546 -31.09 7.14 -19.97
C GLY A 546 -30.57 5.86 -20.62
N THR A 547 -29.24 5.76 -20.81
CA THR A 547 -28.58 4.58 -21.38
C THR A 547 -28.29 3.53 -20.30
N PHE A 548 -27.53 3.89 -19.26
CA PHE A 548 -27.07 2.90 -18.27
C PHE A 548 -28.07 2.61 -17.14
N GLU A 549 -29.14 3.39 -17.03
CA GLU A 549 -30.28 3.07 -16.14
C GLU A 549 -30.91 1.72 -16.54
N LEU A 550 -30.99 1.44 -17.84
CA LEU A 550 -31.54 0.20 -18.41
C LEU A 550 -30.62 -1.02 -18.22
N MET A 551 -29.35 -0.79 -17.91
CA MET A 551 -28.36 -1.84 -17.67
C MET A 551 -28.45 -2.30 -16.22
N SER A 552 -28.32 -3.60 -15.93
CA SER A 552 -28.35 -4.06 -14.54
C SER A 552 -27.10 -3.58 -13.78
N SER A 553 -27.22 -3.32 -12.46
CA SER A 553 -26.07 -2.90 -11.65
C SER A 553 -24.99 -3.98 -11.58
N LYS A 554 -25.40 -5.26 -11.67
CA LYS A 554 -24.50 -6.41 -11.69
C LYS A 554 -23.72 -6.48 -13.01
N ASP A 555 -24.37 -6.28 -14.15
CA ASP A 555 -23.72 -6.30 -15.47
C ASP A 555 -22.71 -5.15 -15.62
N LEU A 556 -23.06 -3.95 -15.15
CA LEU A 556 -22.14 -2.81 -15.11
C LEU A 556 -20.91 -3.14 -14.25
N ALA A 557 -21.10 -3.60 -13.01
CA ALA A 557 -20.00 -3.96 -12.12
C ALA A 557 -19.12 -5.10 -12.66
N TYR A 558 -19.74 -6.09 -13.31
CA TYR A 558 -19.05 -7.19 -13.97
C TYR A 558 -18.17 -6.69 -15.11
N GLN A 559 -18.73 -5.92 -16.06
CA GLN A 559 -17.98 -5.40 -17.20
C GLN A 559 -16.89 -4.42 -16.78
N MET A 560 -17.13 -3.64 -15.70
CA MET A 560 -16.09 -2.82 -15.07
C MET A 560 -14.96 -3.71 -14.57
N THR A 561 -15.27 -4.76 -13.81
CA THR A 561 -14.25 -5.65 -13.25
C THR A 561 -13.46 -6.39 -14.32
N VAL A 562 -14.10 -6.85 -15.40
CA VAL A 562 -13.38 -7.45 -16.54
C VAL A 562 -12.42 -6.45 -17.18
N TYR A 563 -12.85 -5.20 -17.39
CA TYR A 563 -12.00 -4.18 -17.97
C TYR A 563 -10.86 -3.73 -17.04
N ASP A 564 -11.14 -3.59 -15.75
CA ASP A 564 -10.14 -3.25 -14.75
C ASP A 564 -9.12 -4.39 -14.60
N TRP A 565 -9.56 -5.66 -14.69
CA TRP A 565 -8.65 -6.81 -14.69
C TRP A 565 -7.74 -6.85 -15.92
N ASP A 566 -8.28 -6.53 -17.10
CA ASP A 566 -7.49 -6.37 -18.33
C ASP A 566 -6.39 -5.30 -18.15
N LEU A 567 -6.74 -4.13 -17.58
CA LEU A 567 -5.78 -3.05 -17.31
C LEU A 567 -4.75 -3.43 -16.25
N PHE A 568 -5.20 -4.02 -15.14
CA PHE A 568 -4.34 -4.45 -14.03
C PHE A 568 -3.35 -5.53 -14.45
N SER A 569 -3.78 -6.46 -15.30
CA SER A 569 -2.92 -7.53 -15.83
C SER A 569 -1.86 -7.01 -16.80
N CYS A 570 -2.08 -5.84 -17.43
CA CYS A 570 -1.08 -5.19 -18.28
C CYS A 570 0.06 -4.53 -17.49
N VAL A 571 -0.13 -4.26 -16.19
CA VAL A 571 0.87 -3.57 -15.36
C VAL A 571 2.00 -4.54 -15.03
N HIS A 572 3.21 -4.28 -15.51
CA HIS A 572 4.38 -5.05 -15.10
C HIS A 572 4.82 -4.69 -13.66
N GLU A 573 5.39 -5.63 -12.89
CA GLU A 573 5.79 -5.36 -11.49
C GLU A 573 6.86 -4.27 -11.40
N LEU A 574 7.80 -4.27 -12.35
CA LEU A 574 8.84 -3.25 -12.46
C LEU A 574 8.27 -1.84 -12.74
N GLU A 575 7.07 -1.69 -13.31
CA GLU A 575 6.46 -0.36 -13.48
C GLU A 575 6.18 0.31 -12.13
N LEU A 576 5.85 -0.48 -11.10
CA LEU A 576 5.67 0.03 -9.73
C LEU A 576 6.99 0.56 -9.17
N ILE A 577 8.11 -0.11 -9.48
CA ILE A 577 9.45 0.29 -9.05
C ILE A 577 9.88 1.58 -9.78
N TYR A 578 9.76 1.61 -11.11
CA TYR A 578 10.10 2.78 -11.92
C TYR A 578 9.26 4.00 -11.56
N HIS A 579 7.98 3.80 -11.26
CA HIS A 579 7.09 4.86 -10.80
C HIS A 579 7.57 5.43 -9.45
N THR A 580 7.87 4.55 -8.49
CA THR A 580 8.25 4.93 -7.12
C THR A 580 9.60 5.65 -7.04
N PHE A 581 10.60 5.17 -7.78
CA PHE A 581 11.96 5.75 -7.79
C PHE A 581 12.15 6.83 -8.86
N GLY A 582 11.14 7.08 -9.70
CA GLY A 582 11.16 8.09 -10.76
C GLY A 582 11.62 7.53 -12.11
N ARG A 583 10.68 7.52 -13.07
CA ARG A 583 10.85 6.97 -14.43
C ARG A 583 12.07 7.49 -15.19
N HIS A 584 12.42 8.76 -15.01
CA HIS A 584 13.54 9.40 -15.69
C HIS A 584 14.90 8.78 -15.33
N HIS A 585 15.05 8.19 -14.15
CA HIS A 585 16.27 7.48 -13.75
C HIS A 585 16.48 6.19 -14.54
N PHE A 586 15.39 5.54 -14.97
CA PHE A 586 15.43 4.26 -15.68
C PHE A 586 15.27 4.41 -17.19
N LYS A 587 14.72 5.55 -17.66
CA LYS A 587 14.30 5.77 -19.05
C LYS A 587 13.34 4.68 -19.57
N LYS A 588 12.52 4.14 -18.66
CA LYS A 588 11.47 3.15 -18.96
C LYS A 588 10.09 3.77 -18.78
N THR A 589 9.10 3.24 -19.50
CA THR A 589 7.71 3.66 -19.36
C THR A 589 7.03 3.00 -18.16
N THR A 590 5.96 3.62 -17.67
CA THR A 590 4.98 2.99 -16.78
C THR A 590 3.55 3.21 -17.32
N ALA A 591 3.41 3.20 -18.64
CA ALA A 591 2.17 3.53 -19.33
C ALA A 591 0.98 2.70 -18.84
N ASN A 592 1.19 1.41 -18.53
CA ASN A 592 0.11 0.53 -18.09
C ASN A 592 -0.34 0.91 -16.68
N LEU A 593 0.61 1.16 -15.78
CA LEU A 593 0.31 1.66 -14.43
C LEU A 593 -0.40 3.00 -14.48
N ASP A 594 0.08 3.95 -15.28
CA ASP A 594 -0.51 5.29 -15.42
C ASP A 594 -1.97 5.22 -15.87
N LEU A 595 -2.26 4.39 -16.89
CA LEU A 595 -3.61 4.22 -17.39
C LEU A 595 -4.52 3.56 -16.36
N PHE A 596 -4.01 2.61 -15.58
CA PHE A 596 -4.79 1.95 -14.53
C PHE A 596 -5.07 2.88 -13.33
N LEU A 597 -4.11 3.72 -12.94
CA LEU A 597 -4.34 4.76 -11.93
C LEU A 597 -5.29 5.84 -12.44
N ARG A 598 -5.20 6.21 -13.73
CA ARG A 598 -6.13 7.13 -14.38
C ARG A 598 -7.54 6.58 -14.44
N ARG A 599 -7.72 5.27 -14.63
CA ARG A 599 -9.01 4.57 -14.60
C ARG A 599 -9.74 4.75 -13.27
N PHE A 600 -9.03 4.77 -12.14
CA PHE A 600 -9.61 5.07 -10.83
C PHE A 600 -10.29 6.45 -10.83
N ASN A 601 -9.57 7.48 -11.29
CA ASN A 601 -10.11 8.84 -11.38
C ASN A 601 -11.25 8.93 -12.40
N GLU A 602 -11.16 8.22 -13.53
CA GLU A 602 -12.22 8.17 -14.56
C GLU A 602 -13.54 7.67 -13.98
N ILE A 603 -13.52 6.59 -13.20
CA ILE A 603 -14.71 6.05 -12.54
C ILE A 603 -15.23 7.01 -11.46
N GLN A 604 -14.33 7.59 -10.66
CA GLN A 604 -14.71 8.56 -9.63
C GLN A 604 -15.44 9.76 -10.26
N PHE A 605 -14.86 10.37 -11.29
CA PHE A 605 -15.46 11.52 -11.96
C PHE A 605 -16.69 11.16 -12.80
N TRP A 606 -16.82 9.92 -13.28
CA TRP A 606 -18.06 9.43 -13.91
C TRP A 606 -19.25 9.53 -12.96
N VAL A 607 -19.10 9.09 -11.70
CA VAL A 607 -20.14 9.19 -10.68
C VAL A 607 -20.56 10.64 -10.47
N VAL A 608 -19.58 11.53 -10.27
CA VAL A 608 -19.83 12.96 -10.00
C VAL A 608 -20.49 13.63 -11.20
N THR A 609 -20.03 13.31 -12.42
CA THR A 609 -20.55 13.84 -13.68
C THR A 609 -22.03 13.50 -13.86
N GLU A 610 -22.40 12.23 -13.75
CA GLU A 610 -23.78 11.79 -13.96
C GLU A 610 -24.74 12.38 -12.92
N ILE A 611 -24.31 12.50 -11.66
CA ILE A 611 -25.13 13.12 -10.61
C ILE A 611 -25.30 14.62 -10.86
N CYS A 612 -24.23 15.35 -11.21
CA CYS A 612 -24.27 16.80 -11.42
C CYS A 612 -25.00 17.20 -12.72
N LEU A 613 -25.07 16.32 -13.72
CA LEU A 613 -25.83 16.54 -14.95
C LEU A 613 -27.31 16.13 -14.82
N CYS A 614 -27.71 15.51 -13.71
CA CYS A 614 -29.10 15.07 -13.49
C CYS A 614 -29.93 16.14 -12.76
N SER A 615 -30.68 16.93 -13.53
CA SER A 615 -31.47 18.05 -13.01
C SER A 615 -32.66 17.62 -12.13
N GLN A 616 -33.25 16.45 -12.39
CA GLN A 616 -34.45 15.97 -11.70
C GLN A 616 -34.11 15.30 -10.35
N PRO A 617 -34.60 15.82 -9.20
CA PRO A 617 -34.23 15.29 -7.88
C PRO A 617 -34.60 13.81 -7.68
N SER A 618 -35.76 13.37 -8.17
CA SER A 618 -36.19 11.97 -8.07
C SER A 618 -35.25 11.01 -8.81
N LYS A 619 -34.78 11.41 -9.99
CA LYS A 619 -33.80 10.65 -10.79
C LYS A 619 -32.41 10.68 -10.17
N ARG A 620 -32.00 11.78 -9.53
CA ARG A 620 -30.73 11.80 -8.76
C ARG A 620 -30.72 10.79 -7.61
N VAL A 621 -31.82 10.66 -6.87
CA VAL A 621 -31.94 9.63 -5.81
C VAL A 621 -31.82 8.22 -6.41
N GLN A 622 -32.38 7.99 -7.60
CA GLN A 622 -32.19 6.72 -8.32
C GLN A 622 -30.73 6.48 -8.72
N LEU A 623 -30.01 7.52 -9.14
CA LEU A 623 -28.57 7.44 -9.42
C LEU A 623 -27.75 7.09 -8.18
N LEU A 624 -27.97 7.75 -7.04
CA LEU A 624 -27.30 7.40 -5.77
C LEU A 624 -27.51 5.91 -5.45
N LYS A 625 -28.77 5.46 -5.48
CA LYS A 625 -29.12 4.05 -5.28
C LYS A 625 -28.45 3.13 -6.31
N LYS A 626 -28.35 3.54 -7.57
CA LYS A 626 -27.72 2.76 -8.64
C LYS A 626 -26.22 2.61 -8.40
N PHE A 627 -25.52 3.68 -8.09
CA PHE A 627 -24.07 3.67 -7.82
C PHE A 627 -23.72 2.88 -6.57
N ILE A 628 -24.49 3.03 -5.48
CA ILE A 628 -24.31 2.22 -4.26
C ILE A 628 -24.45 0.72 -4.58
N LYS A 629 -25.42 0.34 -5.42
CA LYS A 629 -25.55 -1.06 -5.89
C LYS A 629 -24.40 -1.52 -6.77
N ILE A 630 -23.90 -0.68 -7.67
CA ILE A 630 -22.75 -1.02 -8.51
C ILE A 630 -21.51 -1.22 -7.63
N ALA A 631 -21.25 -0.33 -6.67
CA ALA A 631 -20.18 -0.46 -5.69
C ALA A 631 -20.29 -1.77 -4.90
N ALA A 632 -21.49 -2.11 -4.40
CA ALA A 632 -21.73 -3.36 -3.69
C ALA A 632 -21.33 -4.59 -4.52
N HIS A 633 -21.70 -4.63 -5.81
CA HIS A 633 -21.31 -5.72 -6.71
C HIS A 633 -19.81 -5.68 -7.07
N CYS A 634 -19.18 -4.51 -7.21
CA CYS A 634 -17.72 -4.43 -7.37
C CYS A 634 -16.99 -5.05 -6.16
N LYS A 635 -17.45 -4.76 -4.94
CA LYS A 635 -16.93 -5.38 -3.71
C LYS A 635 -17.16 -6.90 -3.69
N GLU A 636 -18.34 -7.37 -4.11
CA GLU A 636 -18.66 -8.80 -4.26
C GLU A 636 -17.71 -9.51 -5.24
N TYR A 637 -17.35 -8.87 -6.35
CA TYR A 637 -16.36 -9.35 -7.31
C TYR A 637 -14.90 -9.17 -6.85
N LYS A 638 -14.66 -8.73 -5.60
CA LYS A 638 -13.35 -8.41 -5.04
C LYS A 638 -12.58 -7.35 -5.85
N ASN A 639 -13.30 -6.50 -6.58
CA ASN A 639 -12.77 -5.32 -7.27
C ASN A 639 -12.85 -4.11 -6.33
N LEU A 640 -11.89 -4.04 -5.40
CA LEU A 640 -11.85 -2.98 -4.40
C LEU A 640 -11.45 -1.63 -5.02
N ASN A 641 -10.67 -1.64 -6.10
CA ASN A 641 -10.29 -0.41 -6.82
C ASN A 641 -11.52 0.38 -7.28
N SER A 642 -12.42 -0.27 -8.03
CA SER A 642 -13.62 0.39 -8.57
C SER A 642 -14.71 0.59 -7.53
N PHE A 643 -14.78 -0.27 -6.52
CA PHE A 643 -15.59 -0.02 -5.32
C PHE A 643 -15.22 1.32 -4.68
N PHE A 644 -13.94 1.53 -4.35
CA PHE A 644 -13.50 2.79 -3.73
C PHE A 644 -13.61 3.98 -4.67
N ALA A 645 -13.35 3.81 -5.97
CA ALA A 645 -13.55 4.90 -6.93
C ALA A 645 -15.00 5.41 -6.93
N ILE A 646 -15.99 4.51 -6.88
CA ILE A 646 -17.40 4.89 -6.81
C ILE A 646 -17.73 5.56 -5.47
N VAL A 647 -17.28 4.98 -4.34
CA VAL A 647 -17.54 5.53 -3.00
C VAL A 647 -16.92 6.93 -2.86
N MET A 648 -15.68 7.13 -3.31
CA MET A 648 -15.04 8.46 -3.34
C MET A 648 -15.74 9.45 -4.29
N GLY A 649 -16.35 8.95 -5.37
CA GLY A 649 -17.20 9.76 -6.24
C GLY A 649 -18.46 10.25 -5.51
N LEU A 650 -19.08 9.40 -4.70
CA LEU A 650 -20.24 9.75 -3.86
C LEU A 650 -19.86 10.69 -2.71
N SER A 651 -18.68 10.52 -2.11
CA SER A 651 -18.15 11.41 -1.06
C SER A 651 -17.61 12.74 -1.60
N ASN A 652 -17.50 12.91 -2.93
CA ASN A 652 -17.03 14.15 -3.53
C ASN A 652 -17.88 15.33 -3.06
N VAL A 653 -17.25 16.48 -2.80
CA VAL A 653 -17.91 17.70 -2.30
C VAL A 653 -19.07 18.15 -3.18
N ALA A 654 -19.04 17.91 -4.50
CA ALA A 654 -20.16 18.24 -5.39
C ALA A 654 -21.39 17.33 -5.20
N VAL A 655 -21.22 16.12 -4.69
CA VAL A 655 -22.28 15.14 -4.45
C VAL A 655 -22.73 15.14 -2.99
N SER A 656 -21.80 15.13 -2.02
CA SER A 656 -22.11 15.05 -0.59
C SER A 656 -22.91 16.25 -0.07
N ARG A 657 -22.77 17.43 -0.68
CA ARG A 657 -23.55 18.63 -0.33
C ARG A 657 -25.04 18.56 -0.70
N LEU A 658 -25.46 17.66 -1.60
CA LEU A 658 -26.83 17.57 -2.11
C LEU A 658 -27.81 17.01 -1.05
N ALA A 659 -28.01 17.74 0.04
CA ALA A 659 -28.74 17.30 1.22
C ALA A 659 -30.17 16.85 0.89
N LEU A 660 -30.87 17.55 0.00
CA LEU A 660 -32.25 17.18 -0.37
C LEU A 660 -32.29 15.86 -1.15
N THR A 661 -31.21 15.53 -1.87
CA THR A 661 -31.07 14.25 -2.57
C THR A 661 -30.73 13.13 -1.57
N TRP A 662 -29.77 13.35 -0.67
CA TRP A 662 -29.37 12.36 0.34
C TRP A 662 -30.47 12.06 1.37
N GLU A 663 -31.21 13.08 1.82
CA GLU A 663 -32.31 12.93 2.78
C GLU A 663 -33.37 11.96 2.26
N LYS A 664 -33.73 12.07 0.97
CA LYS A 664 -34.72 11.24 0.28
C LYS A 664 -34.23 9.84 -0.10
N LEU A 665 -32.96 9.52 0.11
CA LEU A 665 -32.44 8.18 -0.12
C LEU A 665 -33.03 7.20 0.92
N PRO A 666 -33.55 6.02 0.53
CA PRO A 666 -34.07 5.06 1.50
C PRO A 666 -33.01 4.64 2.53
N SER A 667 -33.41 4.52 3.79
CA SER A 667 -32.52 4.23 4.94
C SER A 667 -31.59 3.03 4.71
N LYS A 668 -32.11 1.95 4.09
CA LYS A 668 -31.30 0.79 3.69
C LYS A 668 -30.03 1.17 2.90
N PHE A 669 -30.12 2.11 1.97
CA PHE A 669 -28.97 2.52 1.14
C PHE A 669 -28.08 3.55 1.86
N LYS A 670 -28.63 4.36 2.76
CA LYS A 670 -27.82 5.19 3.68
C LYS A 670 -26.91 4.31 4.53
N LYS A 671 -27.46 3.24 5.14
CA LYS A 671 -26.69 2.27 5.93
C LYS A 671 -25.58 1.60 5.12
N PHE A 672 -25.89 1.10 3.91
CA PHE A 672 -24.85 0.53 3.03
C PHE A 672 -23.75 1.53 2.68
N TYR A 673 -24.10 2.80 2.41
CA TYR A 673 -23.10 3.81 2.09
C TYR A 673 -22.23 4.17 3.29
N ALA A 674 -22.80 4.33 4.50
CA ALA A 674 -22.05 4.56 5.72
C ALA A 674 -21.08 3.41 6.03
N GLU A 675 -21.52 2.15 5.84
CA GLU A 675 -20.64 0.99 5.92
C GLU A 675 -19.50 1.08 4.90
N PHE A 676 -19.77 1.49 3.66
CA PHE A 676 -18.72 1.63 2.64
C PHE A 676 -17.72 2.73 2.97
N GLU A 677 -18.19 3.85 3.53
CA GLU A 677 -17.34 4.96 3.93
C GLU A 677 -16.43 4.59 5.10
N SER A 678 -16.92 3.80 6.06
CA SER A 678 -16.10 3.28 7.17
C SER A 678 -14.90 2.42 6.71
N LEU A 679 -14.99 1.76 5.56
CA LEU A 679 -13.86 1.02 4.97
C LEU A 679 -12.75 1.94 4.44
N MET A 680 -13.04 3.23 4.19
CA MET A 680 -12.07 4.23 3.74
C MET A 680 -11.32 4.92 4.89
N ASP A 681 -11.67 4.62 6.15
CA ASP A 681 -11.08 5.27 7.32
C ASP A 681 -9.54 5.23 7.26
N PRO A 682 -8.85 6.39 7.23
CA PRO A 682 -7.40 6.45 7.17
C PRO A 682 -6.71 6.09 8.48
N SER A 683 -7.45 6.01 9.59
CA SER A 683 -6.93 5.73 10.93
C SER A 683 -6.08 4.45 10.95
N ARG A 684 -4.98 4.51 11.72
CA ARG A 684 -4.05 3.40 11.89
C ARG A 684 -3.56 2.83 10.54
N ASN A 685 -3.24 3.72 9.60
CA ASN A 685 -2.80 3.41 8.24
C ASN A 685 -3.80 2.54 7.46
N HIS A 686 -5.05 3.01 7.40
CA HIS A 686 -6.16 2.32 6.71
C HIS A 686 -6.42 0.89 7.22
N ARG A 687 -6.45 0.70 8.55
CA ARG A 687 -6.60 -0.61 9.18
C ARG A 687 -7.86 -1.35 8.70
N ALA A 688 -9.00 -0.65 8.57
CA ALA A 688 -10.26 -1.25 8.12
C ALA A 688 -10.12 -1.91 6.72
N TYR A 689 -9.51 -1.21 5.77
CA TYR A 689 -9.19 -1.75 4.45
C TYR A 689 -8.22 -2.94 4.54
N ARG A 690 -7.12 -2.81 5.30
CA ARG A 690 -6.10 -3.87 5.40
C ARG A 690 -6.66 -5.16 5.99
N LEU A 691 -7.48 -5.07 7.04
CA LEU A 691 -8.17 -6.21 7.64
C LEU A 691 -9.18 -6.84 6.67
N THR A 692 -9.87 -6.02 5.87
CA THR A 692 -10.76 -6.52 4.82
C THR A 692 -9.99 -7.32 3.78
N VAL A 693 -8.89 -6.77 3.23
CA VAL A 693 -8.09 -7.43 2.20
C VAL A 693 -7.40 -8.69 2.70
N ALA A 694 -6.91 -8.70 3.93
CA ALA A 694 -6.25 -9.86 4.52
C ALA A 694 -7.15 -11.11 4.60
N LYS A 695 -8.48 -10.93 4.55
CA LYS A 695 -9.47 -12.02 4.54
C LYS A 695 -9.89 -12.47 3.14
N LEU A 696 -9.43 -11.81 2.09
CA LEU A 696 -9.82 -12.11 0.72
C LEU A 696 -8.73 -12.91 0.01
N ASP A 697 -9.13 -14.03 -0.59
CA ASP A 697 -8.24 -14.78 -1.49
C ASP A 697 -8.29 -14.21 -2.92
N PRO A 698 -7.18 -14.32 -3.69
CA PRO A 698 -7.14 -14.08 -5.12
C PRO A 698 -8.21 -14.88 -5.88
N PRO A 699 -8.72 -14.39 -7.02
CA PRO A 699 -8.39 -13.13 -7.69
C PRO A 699 -9.01 -11.90 -6.99
N LEU A 700 -8.23 -10.82 -6.82
CA LEU A 700 -8.75 -9.53 -6.33
C LEU A 700 -8.03 -8.34 -6.98
N ILE A 701 -8.72 -7.19 -7.09
CA ILE A 701 -8.12 -5.93 -7.52
C ILE A 701 -8.02 -5.01 -6.30
N PRO A 702 -6.81 -4.70 -5.81
CA PRO A 702 -6.61 -3.93 -4.59
C PRO A 702 -6.91 -2.43 -4.79
N PHE A 703 -7.01 -1.68 -3.69
CA PHE A 703 -7.10 -0.22 -3.74
C PHE A 703 -5.75 0.38 -4.15
N MET A 704 -5.53 0.56 -5.46
CA MET A 704 -4.23 0.92 -6.02
C MET A 704 -3.66 2.26 -5.53
N PRO A 705 -4.45 3.35 -5.40
CA PRO A 705 -3.94 4.61 -4.85
C PRO A 705 -3.26 4.45 -3.48
N LEU A 706 -3.81 3.60 -2.60
CA LEU A 706 -3.22 3.34 -1.29
C LEU A 706 -1.92 2.51 -1.41
N LEU A 707 -1.85 1.54 -2.32
CA LEU A 707 -0.60 0.80 -2.57
C LEU A 707 0.51 1.72 -3.10
N ILE A 708 0.19 2.63 -4.02
CA ILE A 708 1.16 3.62 -4.52
C ILE A 708 1.59 4.59 -3.40
N LYS A 709 0.66 4.98 -2.54
CA LYS A 709 0.97 5.75 -1.32
C LYS A 709 1.95 4.97 -0.43
N ASP A 710 1.70 3.70 -0.14
CA ASP A 710 2.60 2.85 0.68
C ASP A 710 4.02 2.83 0.10
N MET A 711 4.16 2.64 -1.21
CA MET A 711 5.47 2.63 -1.88
C MET A 711 6.16 4.00 -1.82
N THR A 712 5.41 5.08 -2.05
CA THR A 712 5.93 6.46 -2.01
C THR A 712 6.41 6.83 -0.62
N PHE A 713 5.60 6.58 0.41
CA PHE A 713 5.98 6.84 1.81
C PHE A 713 7.17 5.97 2.25
N THR A 714 7.22 4.71 1.82
CA THR A 714 8.40 3.86 2.07
C THR A 714 9.65 4.43 1.39
N HIS A 715 9.52 4.94 0.17
CA HIS A 715 10.63 5.53 -0.57
C HIS A 715 11.15 6.82 0.05
N GLU A 716 10.26 7.73 0.43
CA GLU A 716 10.60 9.05 1.00
C GLU A 716 11.05 8.94 2.47
N GLY A 717 10.46 8.02 3.24
CA GLY A 717 10.76 7.83 4.66
C GLY A 717 12.05 7.07 4.94
N ASN A 718 12.60 6.34 3.95
CA ASN A 718 13.80 5.52 4.12
C ASN A 718 14.87 5.91 3.10
N LYS A 719 16.12 6.11 3.53
CA LYS A 719 17.22 6.39 2.59
C LYS A 719 17.55 5.15 1.76
N THR A 720 17.81 5.34 0.47
CA THR A 720 18.28 4.27 -0.44
C THR A 720 19.69 3.80 -0.09
N PHE A 721 20.53 4.71 0.41
CA PHE A 721 21.90 4.41 0.85
C PHE A 721 22.11 4.86 2.29
N ILE A 722 22.78 4.04 3.09
CA ILE A 722 23.21 4.31 4.47
C ILE A 722 24.71 4.05 4.52
N ASP A 723 25.50 5.05 4.89
CA ASP A 723 26.98 4.97 4.93
C ASP A 723 27.60 4.42 3.63
N ASN A 724 27.06 4.86 2.48
CA ASN A 724 27.39 4.42 1.12
C ASN A 724 27.04 2.95 0.79
N LEU A 725 26.43 2.21 1.71
CA LEU A 725 25.87 0.89 1.46
C LEU A 725 24.42 0.99 1.00
N VAL A 726 24.00 0.10 0.11
CA VAL A 726 22.60 -0.04 -0.31
C VAL A 726 21.78 -0.47 0.90
N ASN A 727 20.72 0.26 1.22
CA ASN A 727 19.76 -0.14 2.25
C ASN A 727 18.83 -1.22 1.68
N PHE A 728 19.18 -2.48 1.92
CA PHE A 728 18.44 -3.62 1.40
C PHE A 728 17.15 -3.91 2.19
N GLU A 729 17.06 -3.45 3.44
CA GLU A 729 15.79 -3.46 4.19
C GLU A 729 14.73 -2.62 3.46
N LYS A 730 15.07 -1.40 3.02
CA LYS A 730 14.20 -0.58 2.18
C LYS A 730 13.81 -1.30 0.88
N MET A 731 14.78 -1.96 0.22
CA MET A 731 14.50 -2.72 -1.02
C MET A 731 13.45 -3.81 -0.78
N ARG A 732 13.60 -4.58 0.30
CA ARG A 732 12.65 -5.62 0.70
C ARG A 732 11.26 -5.04 1.03
N MET A 733 11.19 -3.92 1.73
CA MET A 733 9.91 -3.25 2.04
C MET A 733 9.14 -2.88 0.76
N ILE A 734 9.81 -2.32 -0.24
CA ILE A 734 9.19 -1.96 -1.52
C ILE A 734 8.82 -3.23 -2.32
N ALA A 735 9.70 -4.23 -2.36
CA ALA A 735 9.44 -5.51 -3.02
C ALA A 735 8.23 -6.25 -2.42
N ASN A 736 8.00 -6.14 -1.11
CA ASN A 736 6.82 -6.71 -0.46
C ASN A 736 5.52 -6.15 -1.06
N THR A 737 5.42 -4.83 -1.29
CA THR A 737 4.22 -4.22 -1.87
C THR A 737 3.99 -4.68 -3.31
N ALA A 738 5.05 -4.79 -4.11
CA ALA A 738 4.96 -5.34 -5.48
C ALA A 738 4.56 -6.83 -5.48
N ARG A 739 5.07 -7.62 -4.52
CA ARG A 739 4.64 -9.01 -4.33
C ARG A 739 3.18 -9.12 -3.89
N THR A 740 2.65 -8.18 -3.12
CA THR A 740 1.20 -8.12 -2.84
C THR A 740 0.40 -7.99 -4.14
N VAL A 741 0.84 -7.16 -5.09
CA VAL A 741 0.21 -7.05 -6.41
C VAL A 741 0.28 -8.38 -7.17
N ARG A 742 1.42 -9.08 -7.13
CA ARG A 742 1.57 -10.43 -7.71
C ARG A 742 0.57 -11.42 -7.09
N TYR A 743 0.44 -11.42 -5.76
CA TYR A 743 -0.49 -12.29 -5.04
C TYR A 743 -1.95 -12.01 -5.47
N CYS A 744 -2.37 -10.74 -5.51
CA CYS A 744 -3.73 -10.33 -5.89
C CYS A 744 -4.17 -10.89 -7.25
N ARG A 745 -3.23 -11.03 -8.21
CA ARG A 745 -3.46 -11.54 -9.57
C ARG A 745 -2.95 -12.96 -9.83
N SER A 746 -2.62 -13.72 -8.79
CA SER A 746 -2.09 -15.08 -8.92
C SER A 746 -3.10 -16.10 -9.45
N GLN A 747 -4.40 -15.78 -9.39
CA GLN A 747 -5.49 -16.57 -9.93
C GLN A 747 -6.20 -15.79 -11.05
N PRO A 748 -6.72 -16.46 -12.09
CA PRO A 748 -7.49 -15.80 -13.14
C PRO A 748 -8.87 -15.35 -12.61
N PHE A 749 -9.34 -14.20 -13.07
CA PHE A 749 -10.70 -13.76 -12.83
C PHE A 749 -11.68 -14.47 -13.77
N ASN A 750 -12.38 -15.49 -13.27
CA ASN A 750 -13.44 -16.22 -13.98
C ASN A 750 -14.70 -16.33 -13.11
N PRO A 751 -15.51 -15.27 -12.98
CA PRO A 751 -16.86 -15.38 -12.44
C PRO A 751 -17.71 -16.31 -13.35
N ASP A 752 -18.59 -17.13 -12.74
CA ASP A 752 -19.41 -18.16 -13.39
C ASP A 752 -19.82 -17.82 -14.84
N ALA A 753 -19.36 -18.65 -15.78
CA ALA A 753 -19.65 -18.56 -17.23
C ALA A 753 -21.16 -18.66 -17.59
N ALA A 754 -22.04 -18.85 -16.60
CA ALA A 754 -23.47 -19.07 -16.74
C ALA A 754 -24.31 -17.78 -16.99
N GLN A 755 -23.72 -16.59 -17.04
CA GLN A 755 -24.46 -15.32 -17.13
C GLN A 755 -24.36 -14.59 -18.48
N ALA A 756 -23.89 -15.25 -19.55
CA ALA A 756 -23.77 -14.65 -20.88
C ALA A 756 -25.15 -14.31 -21.51
N ASN A 757 -25.75 -13.20 -21.08
CA ASN A 757 -26.93 -12.59 -21.70
C ASN A 757 -26.55 -11.86 -23.00
N LYS A 758 -27.48 -11.80 -23.95
CA LYS A 758 -27.28 -11.21 -25.29
C LYS A 758 -26.94 -9.70 -25.30
N ASN A 759 -27.08 -8.98 -24.18
CA ASN A 759 -26.83 -7.53 -24.06
C ASN A 759 -25.42 -7.13 -23.56
N HIS A 760 -24.46 -8.06 -23.43
CA HIS A 760 -23.13 -7.72 -22.88
C HIS A 760 -22.32 -6.73 -23.71
N GLN A 761 -22.52 -6.67 -25.03
CA GLN A 761 -21.70 -5.81 -25.89
C GLN A 761 -21.98 -4.32 -25.65
N ASP A 762 -23.24 -3.93 -25.50
CA ASP A 762 -23.60 -2.53 -25.24
C ASP A 762 -23.10 -2.04 -23.88
N VAL A 763 -23.23 -2.90 -22.85
CA VAL A 763 -22.71 -2.62 -21.50
C VAL A 763 -21.19 -2.51 -21.54
N ARG A 764 -20.51 -3.43 -22.25
CA ARG A 764 -19.06 -3.41 -22.43
C ARG A 764 -18.59 -2.14 -23.12
N SER A 765 -19.26 -1.73 -24.19
CA SER A 765 -18.92 -0.49 -24.93
C SER A 765 -19.07 0.73 -24.02
N TYR A 766 -20.20 0.86 -23.32
CA TYR A 766 -20.44 1.95 -22.38
C TYR A 766 -19.36 2.04 -21.30
N VAL A 767 -19.05 0.93 -20.62
CA VAL A 767 -18.09 0.89 -19.51
C VAL A 767 -16.65 1.24 -19.94
N ARG A 768 -16.26 0.88 -21.17
CA ARG A 768 -14.90 1.10 -21.69
C ARG A 768 -14.74 2.47 -22.37
N GLN A 769 -15.81 3.22 -22.59
CA GLN A 769 -15.84 4.50 -23.32
C GLN A 769 -16.49 5.61 -22.49
N LEU A 770 -16.17 5.68 -21.19
CA LEU A 770 -16.69 6.73 -20.32
C LEU A 770 -16.16 8.10 -20.79
N ASN A 771 -17.08 9.06 -20.89
CA ASN A 771 -16.79 10.47 -21.08
C ASN A 771 -17.20 11.20 -19.81
N VAL A 772 -16.29 11.95 -19.20
CA VAL A 772 -16.47 12.52 -17.86
C VAL A 772 -16.02 13.97 -17.81
N ILE A 773 -16.56 14.72 -16.86
CA ILE A 773 -16.06 16.03 -16.47
C ILE A 773 -15.06 15.81 -15.32
N ASP A 774 -13.79 16.17 -15.52
CA ASP A 774 -12.74 16.12 -14.49
C ASP A 774 -12.41 17.51 -13.90
N ASN A 775 -13.10 18.56 -14.35
CA ASN A 775 -12.99 19.91 -13.81
C ASN A 775 -13.88 20.06 -12.55
N GLN A 776 -13.26 19.97 -11.37
CA GLN A 776 -13.97 20.08 -10.08
C GLN A 776 -14.69 21.43 -9.90
N ARG A 777 -14.20 22.54 -10.48
CA ARG A 777 -14.89 23.84 -10.39
C ARG A 777 -16.22 23.79 -11.14
N THR A 778 -16.23 23.23 -12.35
CA THR A 778 -17.44 23.03 -13.16
C THR A 778 -18.46 22.17 -12.43
N LEU A 779 -18.03 21.01 -11.90
CA LEU A 779 -18.90 20.10 -11.14
C LEU A 779 -19.49 20.76 -9.89
N SER A 780 -18.68 21.50 -9.14
CA SER A 780 -19.13 22.27 -7.99
C SER A 780 -20.17 23.32 -8.39
N GLN A 781 -19.96 24.08 -9.46
CA GLN A 781 -20.93 25.06 -9.95
C GLN A 781 -22.25 24.42 -10.39
N MET A 782 -22.20 23.30 -11.11
CA MET A 782 -23.41 22.53 -11.48
C MET A 782 -24.19 22.11 -10.24
N SER A 783 -23.50 21.53 -9.25
CA SER A 783 -24.12 21.11 -8.00
C SER A 783 -24.80 22.27 -7.23
N HIS A 784 -24.17 23.45 -7.15
CA HIS A 784 -24.80 24.64 -6.53
C HIS A 784 -26.04 25.12 -7.27
N ARG A 785 -26.10 24.94 -8.60
CA ARG A 785 -27.30 25.26 -9.40
C ARG A 785 -28.42 24.26 -9.18
N LEU A 786 -28.09 22.99 -8.88
CA LEU A 786 -29.06 21.95 -8.57
C LEU A 786 -29.72 22.15 -7.19
N GLU A 787 -28.90 22.44 -6.17
CA GLU A 787 -29.36 22.67 -4.79
C GLU A 787 -28.61 23.87 -4.18
N PRO A 788 -29.14 25.10 -4.35
CA PRO A 788 -28.57 26.29 -3.73
C PRO A 788 -28.61 26.18 -2.20
N ARG A 789 -27.52 26.54 -1.51
CA ARG A 789 -27.56 26.72 -0.05
C ARG A 789 -28.55 27.83 0.27
N ARG A 790 -29.49 27.59 1.20
CA ARG A 790 -30.30 28.67 1.76
C ARG A 790 -29.34 29.67 2.43
N PRO A 791 -29.52 30.99 2.20
CA PRO A 791 -28.64 32.02 2.75
C PRO A 791 -28.62 32.01 4.28
#